data_AF-A0A4Q6G030-F1
#
_entry.id   AF-A0A4Q6G030-F1
#
_cell.length_a   1.000
_cell.length_b   1.000
_cell.length_c   1.000
_cell.angle_alpha   90.00
_cell.angle_beta   90.00
_cell.angle_gamma   90.00
#
_symmetry.space_group_name_H-M   'P 1'
#
loop_
_entity.id
_entity.type
_entity.pdbx_description
1 polymer ?
#
loop_
_entity_poly.entity_id
_entity_poly.type
_entity_poly.pdbx_seq_one_letter_code
_entity_poly.pdbx_strand_id
1 'polypeptide(L)'
;MLNKIIYFSVFHRGVIIFATLVLAVSGFFFGFQKLPIDAVPDITNNQVQINTTVEGLAPEEIERNITFPIESSIRGLPDVESVRSITRFGLSQVTVIFEDQVDIYRARQLVSERLQGVIPTLPSGAVAKLGPVSTGLGEIYQYVIDFKSVATDPALRFKQLVDLRTLNDWSIKPRIQSVRGVAEVNTSGGYEKQYQVSPILAKMQAYGIHFSDISDALAKANKNVGGGMVQQSAEQFLVQGVGIFRQVKDIENIPIKQLETFRIVRLGEIAEVSLGREQRTGASTLNGQEVILGTAMMLIGENSRTVAQLVDERVQEISDTLPPEYTIRSVYNRSDLVDETLATVEHNLLFGAALVIVVLFILLGNVRAAIITALTIPLTLCITFLIMRPLGLSGNLMSLGALDFGIIVDGTVIVLDNCVRYIQRRSHELGRKLGKDEIKEAVYNATVEIRSAAGFGELIIVVVFLPIFGLVGVEGKMFTPMAASFAIAVFAALNLSFTFAPALASLILTSKIGAKDSILMRGLSFLYRPILDATYKLRWIIIPVAVALVAVSIAFFGRHGAVFLPQLGEGSYAFHMIRPVNVSLTQSLELQKIAEKVLLELPEISHVFSRIGTSEVATDPMGVNVSDTYIMLRDRKDWPNPDGKKESYESLLETITQTLEEKVPGQTYLASQPIQMRFNELLEGTRADVAIKVFGPDLEANMTTAKAIQTSIQGVSGAGDVELELAGTSPVLRIIPNPEAILAYG
;
A
#
# COMPACT_ATOMS: atom_id res chain seq x y z
N MET A 1 23.58 26.03 -32.57
CA MET A 1 22.23 26.32 -32.05
C MET A 1 22.26 26.99 -30.68
N LEU A 2 22.95 26.44 -29.67
CA LEU A 2 23.10 27.04 -28.32
C LEU A 2 23.45 28.54 -28.31
N ASN A 3 24.38 29.01 -29.14
CA ASN A 3 24.72 30.45 -29.21
C ASN A 3 23.52 31.33 -29.58
N LYS A 4 22.65 30.87 -30.48
CA LYS A 4 21.45 31.62 -30.86
C LYS A 4 20.44 31.68 -29.71
N ILE A 5 20.33 30.60 -28.93
CA ILE A 5 19.46 30.53 -27.75
C ILE A 5 19.96 31.49 -26.66
N ILE A 6 21.27 31.48 -26.38
CA ILE A 6 21.88 32.40 -25.40
C ILE A 6 21.74 33.85 -25.88
N TYR A 7 22.00 34.13 -27.17
CA TYR A 7 21.81 35.45 -27.76
C TYR A 7 20.36 35.93 -27.60
N PHE A 8 19.39 35.10 -27.99
CA PHE A 8 17.98 35.42 -27.82
C PHE A 8 17.63 35.67 -26.34
N SER A 9 18.16 34.85 -25.43
CA SER A 9 17.87 34.97 -24.00
C SER A 9 18.41 36.25 -23.37
N VAL A 10 19.61 36.69 -23.77
CA VAL A 10 20.22 37.93 -23.25
C VAL A 10 19.58 39.17 -23.87
N PHE A 11 19.34 39.17 -25.19
CA PHE A 11 18.85 40.36 -25.92
C PHE A 11 17.32 40.51 -25.88
N HIS A 12 16.56 39.41 -25.80
CA HIS A 12 15.09 39.38 -25.67
C HIS A 12 14.63 38.91 -24.28
N ARG A 13 15.38 39.27 -23.23
CA ARG A 13 15.17 38.85 -21.84
C ARG A 13 13.75 39.00 -21.30
N GLY A 14 13.00 40.01 -21.74
CA GLY A 14 11.60 40.21 -21.31
C GLY A 14 10.71 39.04 -21.71
N VAL A 15 10.92 38.48 -22.90
CA VAL A 15 10.18 37.31 -23.40
C VAL A 15 10.54 36.06 -22.61
N ILE A 16 11.83 35.83 -22.33
CA ILE A 16 12.28 34.67 -21.55
C ILE A 16 11.76 34.74 -20.11
N ILE A 17 11.90 35.88 -19.43
CA ILE A 17 11.40 36.05 -18.06
C ILE A 17 9.89 35.82 -18.03
N PHE A 18 9.14 36.35 -19.00
CA PHE A 18 7.70 36.10 -19.10
C PHE A 18 7.37 34.63 -19.35
N ALA A 19 8.07 33.97 -20.28
CA ALA A 19 7.88 32.55 -20.56
C ALA A 19 8.20 31.67 -19.33
N THR A 20 9.30 31.94 -18.64
CA THR A 20 9.67 31.25 -17.40
C THR A 20 8.64 31.51 -16.30
N LEU A 21 8.08 32.72 -16.19
CA LEU A 21 7.01 33.03 -15.24
C LEU A 21 5.74 32.23 -15.56
N VAL A 22 5.34 32.16 -16.83
CA VAL A 22 4.18 31.36 -17.27
C VAL A 22 4.41 29.88 -16.96
N LEU A 23 5.60 29.34 -17.21
CA LEU A 23 5.95 27.96 -16.86
C LEU A 23 5.93 27.74 -15.35
N ALA A 24 6.46 28.68 -14.56
CA ALA A 24 6.46 28.58 -13.10
C ALA A 24 5.04 28.60 -12.51
N VAL A 25 4.20 29.53 -12.97
CA VAL A 25 2.79 29.63 -12.57
C VAL A 25 2.04 28.38 -12.98
N SER A 26 2.24 27.91 -14.22
CA SER A 26 1.61 26.67 -14.69
C SER A 26 2.09 25.45 -13.91
N GLY A 27 3.38 25.36 -13.61
CA GLY A 27 3.96 24.30 -12.79
C GLY A 27 3.45 24.31 -11.36
N PHE A 28 3.21 25.48 -10.78
CA PHE A 28 2.62 25.61 -9.45
C PHE A 28 1.13 25.17 -9.42
N PHE A 29 0.30 25.69 -10.34
CA PHE A 29 -1.14 25.41 -10.35
C PHE A 29 -1.52 24.03 -10.93
N PHE A 30 -0.81 23.57 -11.96
CA PHE A 30 -1.14 22.32 -12.65
C PHE A 30 -0.19 21.16 -12.34
N GLY A 31 1.03 21.45 -11.89
CA GLY A 31 2.01 20.47 -11.43
C GLY A 31 1.84 20.24 -9.92
N PHE A 32 2.41 21.13 -9.10
CA PHE A 32 2.50 20.97 -7.64
C PHE A 32 1.17 20.68 -6.96
N GLN A 33 0.10 21.45 -7.24
CA GLN A 33 -1.20 21.25 -6.59
C GLN A 33 -1.96 19.98 -7.01
N LYS A 34 -1.62 19.39 -8.16
CA LYS A 34 -2.39 18.28 -8.77
C LYS A 34 -1.55 17.03 -9.00
N LEU A 35 -0.32 17.01 -8.50
CA LEU A 35 0.55 15.85 -8.57
C LEU A 35 0.01 14.79 -7.60
N PRO A 36 -0.21 13.54 -8.03
CA PRO A 36 -0.57 12.48 -7.11
C PRO A 36 0.61 12.23 -6.17
N ILE A 37 0.34 12.25 -4.86
CA ILE A 37 1.35 12.04 -3.82
C ILE A 37 1.09 10.73 -3.09
N ASP A 38 2.15 9.94 -2.88
CA ASP A 38 2.12 8.71 -2.08
C ASP A 38 3.43 8.57 -1.30
N ALA A 39 3.47 7.70 -0.29
CA ALA A 39 4.69 7.39 0.46
C ALA A 39 5.68 6.57 -0.41
N VAL A 40 5.15 5.60 -1.16
CA VAL A 40 5.91 4.69 -2.03
C VAL A 40 5.25 4.57 -3.41
N PRO A 41 6.01 4.28 -4.48
CA PRO A 41 5.44 3.92 -5.77
C PRO A 41 4.56 2.67 -5.69
N ASP A 42 3.53 2.59 -6.52
CA ASP A 42 2.79 1.34 -6.68
C ASP A 42 3.63 0.34 -7.49
N ILE A 43 3.99 -0.75 -6.83
CA ILE A 43 4.89 -1.82 -7.30
C ILE A 43 4.14 -3.13 -7.50
N THR A 44 2.82 -3.11 -7.36
CA THR A 44 1.97 -4.30 -7.45
C THR A 44 1.87 -4.80 -8.88
N ASN A 45 1.71 -6.10 -9.02
CA ASN A 45 1.52 -6.75 -10.32
C ASN A 45 0.09 -6.51 -10.81
N ASN A 46 -0.07 -6.45 -12.13
CA ASN A 46 -1.38 -6.36 -12.75
C ASN A 46 -2.10 -7.70 -12.60
N GLN A 47 -3.05 -7.79 -11.66
CA GLN A 47 -3.67 -9.07 -11.31
C GLN A 47 -5.20 -9.01 -11.24
N VAL A 48 -5.83 -10.13 -11.58
CA VAL A 48 -7.28 -10.34 -11.45
C VAL A 48 -7.53 -11.52 -10.53
N GLN A 49 -8.25 -11.27 -9.43
CA GLN A 49 -8.64 -12.31 -8.48
C GLN A 49 -10.02 -12.87 -8.83
N ILE A 50 -10.21 -14.17 -8.59
CA ILE A 50 -11.46 -14.90 -8.75
C ILE A 50 -11.71 -15.65 -7.46
N ASN A 51 -12.75 -15.25 -6.75
CA ASN A 51 -13.15 -15.86 -5.50
C ASN A 51 -14.37 -16.73 -5.75
N THR A 52 -14.23 -18.02 -5.49
CA THR A 52 -15.31 -19.01 -5.61
C THR A 52 -15.63 -19.57 -4.23
N THR A 53 -16.82 -19.24 -3.75
CA THR A 53 -17.34 -19.72 -2.45
C THR A 53 -18.23 -20.94 -2.67
N VAL A 54 -18.11 -21.93 -1.80
CA VAL A 54 -18.93 -23.15 -1.83
C VAL A 54 -19.11 -23.67 -0.41
N GLU A 55 -20.33 -24.03 -0.03
CA GLU A 55 -20.59 -24.52 1.33
C GLU A 55 -20.24 -26.00 1.47
N GLY A 56 -19.54 -26.35 2.55
CA GLY A 56 -19.41 -27.74 3.02
C GLY A 56 -18.43 -28.65 2.28
N LEU A 57 -17.74 -28.19 1.23
CA LEU A 57 -16.74 -29.01 0.53
C LEU A 57 -15.36 -28.98 1.19
N ALA A 58 -14.67 -30.12 1.18
CA ALA A 58 -13.30 -30.23 1.66
C ALA A 58 -12.30 -29.56 0.70
N PRO A 59 -11.15 -29.05 1.18
CA PRO A 59 -10.14 -28.41 0.33
C PRO A 59 -9.72 -29.25 -0.88
N GLU A 60 -9.54 -30.56 -0.74
CA GLU A 60 -9.13 -31.45 -1.83
C GLU A 60 -10.23 -31.62 -2.89
N GLU A 61 -11.50 -31.58 -2.49
CA GLU A 61 -12.62 -31.63 -3.43
C GLU A 61 -12.78 -30.30 -4.16
N ILE A 62 -12.55 -29.18 -3.47
CA ILE A 62 -12.58 -27.84 -4.07
C ILE A 62 -11.42 -27.70 -5.08
N GLU A 63 -10.22 -28.16 -4.74
CA GLU A 63 -9.06 -28.10 -5.62
C GLU A 63 -9.35 -28.82 -6.93
N ARG A 64 -9.82 -30.07 -6.84
CA ARG A 64 -10.08 -30.92 -8.00
C ARG A 64 -11.29 -30.47 -8.83
N ASN A 65 -12.38 -30.03 -8.19
CA ASN A 65 -13.65 -29.78 -8.87
C ASN A 65 -13.91 -28.29 -9.18
N ILE A 66 -13.19 -27.36 -8.55
CA ILE A 66 -13.40 -25.91 -8.72
C ILE A 66 -12.09 -25.22 -9.12
N THR A 67 -11.05 -25.29 -8.29
CA THR A 67 -9.81 -24.52 -8.48
C THR A 67 -9.10 -24.93 -9.78
N PHE A 68 -8.85 -26.23 -9.97
CA PHE A 68 -8.14 -26.74 -11.13
C PHE A 68 -8.88 -26.47 -12.47
N PRO A 69 -10.20 -26.68 -12.59
CA PRO A 69 -10.96 -26.26 -13.78
C PRO A 69 -10.86 -24.76 -14.08
N ILE A 70 -10.96 -23.90 -13.07
CA ILE A 70 -10.86 -22.45 -13.23
C ILE A 70 -9.46 -22.08 -13.72
N GLU A 71 -8.41 -22.55 -13.04
CA GLU A 71 -7.02 -22.31 -13.45
C GLU A 71 -6.74 -22.76 -14.88
N SER A 72 -7.11 -23.99 -15.22
CA SER A 72 -6.83 -24.59 -16.52
C SER A 72 -7.48 -23.79 -17.66
N SER A 73 -8.69 -23.28 -17.42
CA SER A 73 -9.42 -22.47 -18.41
C SER A 73 -8.80 -21.09 -18.67
N ILE A 74 -8.13 -20.53 -17.67
CA ILE A 74 -7.61 -19.16 -17.67
C ILE A 74 -6.14 -19.11 -18.06
N ARG A 75 -5.37 -20.16 -17.75
CA ARG A 75 -3.94 -20.25 -18.07
C ARG A 75 -3.64 -20.06 -19.57
N GLY A 76 -4.62 -20.30 -20.44
CA GLY A 76 -4.51 -20.08 -21.90
C GLY A 76 -4.89 -18.68 -22.37
N LEU A 77 -5.16 -17.72 -21.48
CA LEU A 77 -5.38 -16.32 -21.86
C LEU A 77 -4.06 -15.67 -22.33
N PRO A 78 -4.13 -14.73 -23.30
CA PRO A 78 -2.96 -13.97 -23.71
C PRO A 78 -2.44 -13.09 -22.56
N ASP A 79 -1.14 -12.81 -22.58
CA ASP A 79 -0.44 -11.90 -21.66
C ASP A 79 -0.53 -12.30 -20.17
N VAL A 80 -0.88 -13.56 -19.88
CA VAL A 80 -0.80 -14.14 -18.52
C VAL A 80 0.63 -14.59 -18.24
N GLU A 81 1.24 -14.00 -17.21
CA GLU A 81 2.57 -14.36 -16.72
C GLU A 81 2.51 -15.61 -15.84
N SER A 82 1.59 -15.63 -14.87
CA SER A 82 1.40 -16.76 -13.98
C SER A 82 -0.01 -16.81 -13.38
N VAL A 83 -0.42 -18.00 -12.94
CA VAL A 83 -1.67 -18.22 -12.21
C VAL A 83 -1.31 -18.82 -10.86
N ARG A 84 -1.80 -18.20 -9.79
CA ARG A 84 -1.65 -18.68 -8.41
C ARG A 84 -3.03 -19.02 -7.86
N SER A 85 -3.08 -19.98 -6.95
CA SER A 85 -4.34 -20.42 -6.35
C SER A 85 -4.17 -20.74 -4.88
N ILE A 86 -5.17 -20.40 -4.10
CA ILE A 86 -5.28 -20.78 -2.70
C ILE A 86 -6.61 -21.52 -2.54
N THR A 87 -6.54 -22.78 -2.08
CA THR A 87 -7.74 -23.58 -1.80
C THR A 87 -7.84 -23.84 -0.30
N ARG A 88 -8.99 -23.49 0.28
CA ARG A 88 -9.32 -23.69 1.69
C ARG A 88 -10.72 -24.28 1.82
N PHE A 89 -11.09 -24.65 3.04
CA PHE A 89 -12.44 -25.12 3.34
C PHE A 89 -13.46 -24.07 2.93
N GLY A 90 -14.36 -24.44 2.02
CA GLY A 90 -15.42 -23.61 1.47
C GLY A 90 -15.00 -22.44 0.56
N LEU A 91 -13.72 -22.35 0.18
CA LEU A 91 -13.20 -21.24 -0.62
C LEU A 91 -12.11 -21.68 -1.60
N SER A 92 -12.23 -21.25 -2.85
CA SER A 92 -11.18 -21.26 -3.86
C SER A 92 -10.89 -19.82 -4.29
N GLN A 93 -9.65 -19.38 -4.15
CA GLN A 93 -9.17 -18.12 -4.72
C GLN A 93 -8.18 -18.43 -5.85
N VAL A 94 -8.42 -17.90 -7.04
CA VAL A 94 -7.50 -17.96 -8.17
C VAL A 94 -7.06 -16.54 -8.53
N THR A 95 -5.76 -16.28 -8.48
CA THR A 95 -5.14 -15.00 -8.82
C THR A 95 -4.39 -15.13 -10.13
N VAL A 96 -4.84 -14.38 -11.14
CA VAL A 96 -4.29 -14.36 -12.49
C VAL A 96 -3.39 -13.15 -12.62
N ILE A 97 -2.09 -13.36 -12.83
CA ILE A 97 -1.10 -12.29 -12.97
C ILE A 97 -0.84 -12.07 -14.46
N PHE A 98 -1.04 -10.84 -14.92
CA PHE A 98 -0.84 -10.40 -16.30
C PHE A 98 0.46 -9.59 -16.42
N GLU A 99 0.98 -9.48 -17.63
CA GLU A 99 2.05 -8.54 -17.95
C GLU A 99 1.63 -7.09 -17.58
N ASP A 100 2.60 -6.30 -17.10
CA ASP A 100 2.37 -4.95 -16.55
C ASP A 100 1.71 -3.97 -17.53
N GLN A 101 1.90 -4.17 -18.84
CA GLN A 101 1.39 -3.30 -19.91
C GLN A 101 -0.09 -3.53 -20.27
N VAL A 102 -0.71 -4.58 -19.74
CA VAL A 102 -2.10 -4.93 -20.05
C VAL A 102 -3.05 -4.01 -19.30
N ASP A 103 -4.07 -3.49 -19.97
CA ASP A 103 -5.14 -2.76 -19.30
C ASP A 103 -5.94 -3.68 -18.36
N ILE A 104 -6.06 -3.32 -17.09
CA ILE A 104 -6.74 -4.12 -16.06
C ILE A 104 -8.20 -4.42 -16.41
N TYR A 105 -8.93 -3.50 -17.04
CA TYR A 105 -10.32 -3.72 -17.44
C TYR A 105 -10.41 -4.69 -18.60
N ARG A 106 -9.45 -4.65 -19.53
CA ARG A 106 -9.33 -5.66 -20.59
C ARG A 106 -9.01 -7.04 -20.01
N ALA A 107 -8.06 -7.13 -19.09
CA ALA A 107 -7.74 -8.38 -18.39
C ALA A 107 -8.98 -8.95 -17.68
N ARG A 108 -9.72 -8.12 -16.93
CA ARG A 108 -10.97 -8.52 -16.25
C ARG A 108 -12.06 -8.96 -17.22
N GLN A 109 -12.17 -8.31 -18.38
CA GLN A 109 -13.12 -8.73 -19.41
C GLN A 109 -12.77 -10.12 -19.94
N LEU A 110 -11.51 -10.36 -20.30
CA LEU A 110 -11.04 -11.66 -20.79
C LEU A 110 -11.25 -12.77 -19.76
N VAL A 111 -10.96 -12.49 -18.49
CA VAL A 111 -11.21 -13.43 -17.40
C VAL A 111 -12.71 -13.69 -17.23
N SER A 112 -13.55 -12.66 -17.30
CA SER A 112 -15.01 -12.81 -17.20
C SER A 112 -15.57 -13.68 -18.33
N GLU A 113 -15.10 -13.48 -19.56
CA GLU A 113 -15.51 -14.26 -20.73
C GLU A 113 -15.14 -15.75 -20.58
N ARG A 114 -13.94 -16.05 -20.07
CA ARG A 114 -13.52 -17.44 -19.80
C ARG A 114 -14.28 -18.05 -18.63
N LEU A 115 -14.49 -17.29 -17.55
CA LEU A 115 -15.19 -17.76 -16.37
C LEU A 115 -16.64 -18.15 -16.69
N GLN A 116 -17.33 -17.40 -17.55
CA GLN A 116 -18.69 -17.73 -18.01
C GLN A 116 -18.78 -19.11 -18.69
N GLY A 117 -17.73 -19.53 -19.39
CA GLY A 117 -17.66 -20.85 -20.01
C GLY A 117 -17.45 -22.01 -19.02
N VAL A 118 -16.85 -21.74 -17.85
CA VAL A 118 -16.53 -22.75 -16.83
C VAL A 118 -17.62 -22.91 -15.80
N ILE A 119 -18.40 -21.85 -15.50
CA ILE A 119 -19.49 -21.87 -14.52
C ILE A 119 -20.40 -23.11 -14.65
N PRO A 120 -20.83 -23.55 -15.85
CA PRO A 120 -21.69 -24.74 -15.99
C PRO A 120 -21.04 -26.06 -15.56
N THR A 121 -19.71 -26.13 -15.48
CA THR A 121 -18.96 -27.32 -15.06
C THR A 121 -18.71 -27.36 -13.55
N LEU A 122 -18.93 -26.24 -12.85
CA LEU A 122 -18.72 -26.15 -11.41
C LEU A 122 -19.85 -26.88 -10.65
N PRO A 123 -19.56 -27.43 -9.46
CA PRO A 123 -20.57 -28.05 -8.61
C PRO A 123 -21.74 -27.10 -8.28
N SER A 124 -22.94 -27.66 -8.09
CA SER A 124 -24.11 -26.89 -7.66
C SER A 124 -23.85 -26.18 -6.35
N GLY A 125 -24.09 -24.86 -6.30
CA GLY A 125 -23.85 -24.04 -5.11
C GLY A 125 -22.50 -23.30 -5.11
N ALA A 126 -21.60 -23.59 -6.06
CA ALA A 126 -20.39 -22.79 -6.23
C ALA A 126 -20.71 -21.43 -6.86
N VAL A 127 -20.32 -20.34 -6.18
CA VAL A 127 -20.52 -18.97 -6.66
C VAL A 127 -19.17 -18.31 -6.91
N ALA A 128 -18.79 -18.21 -8.18
CA ALA A 128 -17.57 -17.54 -8.63
C ALA A 128 -17.83 -16.05 -8.90
N LYS A 129 -17.00 -15.18 -8.30
CA LYS A 129 -17.04 -13.73 -8.47
C LYS A 129 -15.63 -13.19 -8.70
N LEU A 130 -15.52 -12.13 -9.50
CA LEU A 130 -14.27 -11.38 -9.60
C LEU A 130 -14.04 -10.59 -8.32
N GLY A 131 -12.79 -10.55 -7.87
CA GLY A 131 -12.34 -9.64 -6.83
C GLY A 131 -12.46 -8.16 -7.25
N PRO A 132 -12.29 -7.23 -6.30
CA PRO A 132 -12.37 -5.81 -6.56
C PRO A 132 -11.23 -5.33 -7.49
N VAL A 133 -11.43 -4.16 -8.12
CA VAL A 133 -10.40 -3.52 -8.97
C VAL A 133 -9.41 -2.73 -8.11
N SER A 134 -8.79 -3.43 -7.17
CA SER A 134 -7.84 -2.88 -6.20
C SER A 134 -6.60 -3.76 -6.14
N THR A 135 -5.50 -3.18 -5.66
CA THR A 135 -4.26 -3.90 -5.35
C THR A 135 -4.20 -4.20 -3.85
N GLY A 136 -3.26 -5.03 -3.38
CA GLY A 136 -3.09 -5.26 -1.94
C GLY A 136 -2.51 -4.04 -1.20
N LEU A 137 -1.88 -3.10 -1.91
CA LEU A 137 -1.55 -1.77 -1.38
C LEU A 137 -2.76 -0.82 -1.36
N GLY A 138 -3.90 -1.23 -1.92
CA GLY A 138 -5.13 -0.45 -1.94
C GLY A 138 -5.87 -0.41 -0.60
N GLU A 139 -5.45 -1.16 0.43
CA GLU A 139 -5.96 -1.02 1.80
C GLU A 139 -5.49 0.32 2.40
N ILE A 140 -6.26 1.39 2.18
CA ILE A 140 -5.85 2.77 2.52
C ILE A 140 -6.43 3.28 3.84
N TYR A 141 -7.54 2.70 4.29
CA TYR A 141 -8.26 3.18 5.46
C TYR A 141 -8.98 2.03 6.15
N GLN A 142 -8.82 1.91 7.46
CA GLN A 142 -9.49 0.89 8.28
C GLN A 142 -10.18 1.53 9.48
N TYR A 143 -11.43 1.15 9.70
CA TYR A 143 -12.25 1.64 10.80
C TYR A 143 -12.81 0.48 11.60
N VAL A 144 -13.05 0.75 12.89
CA VAL A 144 -13.70 -0.17 13.81
C VAL A 144 -15.05 0.39 14.23
N ILE A 145 -16.05 -0.48 14.32
CA ILE A 145 -17.35 -0.17 14.92
C ILE A 145 -17.51 -1.02 16.18
N ASP A 146 -17.87 -0.36 17.28
CA ASP A 146 -18.22 -1.03 18.54
C ASP A 146 -19.30 -0.26 19.32
N PHE A 147 -19.83 -0.90 20.36
CA PHE A 147 -20.71 -0.26 21.34
C PHE A 147 -19.92 0.55 22.38
N LYS A 148 -20.46 1.68 22.84
CA LYS A 148 -19.87 2.44 23.96
C LYS A 148 -19.80 1.61 25.26
N SER A 149 -20.79 0.75 25.47
CA SER A 149 -20.86 -0.16 26.61
C SER A 149 -20.78 -1.59 26.11
N VAL A 150 -19.58 -2.15 26.14
CA VAL A 150 -19.32 -3.53 25.71
C VAL A 150 -19.85 -4.50 26.77
N ALA A 151 -20.74 -5.40 26.35
CA ALA A 151 -21.31 -6.39 27.26
C ALA A 151 -20.26 -7.43 27.69
N THR A 152 -20.18 -7.70 28.99
CA THR A 152 -19.31 -8.75 29.54
C THR A 152 -19.93 -10.15 29.43
N ASP A 153 -21.26 -10.24 29.42
CA ASP A 153 -21.99 -11.48 29.22
C ASP A 153 -21.83 -11.97 27.77
N PRO A 154 -21.31 -13.19 27.51
CA PRO A 154 -21.16 -13.75 26.18
C PRO A 154 -22.43 -13.77 25.33
N ALA A 155 -23.61 -13.97 25.93
CA ALA A 155 -24.87 -14.02 25.19
C ALA A 155 -25.31 -12.63 24.69
N LEU A 156 -25.18 -11.61 25.55
CA LEU A 156 -25.41 -10.22 25.18
C LEU A 156 -24.35 -9.73 24.19
N ARG A 157 -23.08 -10.11 24.36
CA ARG A 157 -22.01 -9.74 23.42
C ARG A 157 -22.24 -10.34 22.05
N PHE A 158 -22.69 -11.58 21.97
CA PHE A 158 -23.07 -12.20 20.70
C PHE A 158 -24.14 -11.37 19.96
N LYS A 159 -25.21 -10.95 20.67
CA LYS A 159 -26.24 -10.10 20.08
C LYS A 159 -25.68 -8.75 19.62
N GLN A 160 -24.83 -8.12 20.43
CA GLN A 160 -24.14 -6.88 20.03
C GLN A 160 -23.32 -7.06 18.74
N LEU A 161 -22.56 -8.15 18.60
CA LEU A 161 -21.76 -8.40 17.40
C LEU A 161 -22.63 -8.62 16.15
N VAL A 162 -23.80 -9.25 16.29
CA VAL A 162 -24.80 -9.38 15.21
C VAL A 162 -25.37 -8.01 14.82
N ASP A 163 -25.72 -7.19 15.81
CA ASP A 163 -26.28 -5.85 15.58
C ASP A 163 -25.24 -4.92 14.93
N LEU A 164 -23.98 -4.97 15.38
CA LEU A 164 -22.86 -4.25 14.78
C LEU A 164 -22.66 -4.68 13.31
N ARG A 165 -22.73 -5.99 13.02
CA ARG A 165 -22.51 -6.51 11.67
C ARG A 165 -23.61 -6.06 10.73
N THR A 166 -24.85 -6.16 11.21
CA THR A 166 -26.04 -5.67 10.49
C THR A 166 -25.93 -4.17 10.21
N LEU A 167 -25.50 -3.38 11.20
CA LEU A 167 -25.31 -1.94 11.04
C LEU A 167 -24.21 -1.63 10.01
N ASN A 168 -23.09 -2.34 10.07
CA ASN A 168 -22.00 -2.16 9.12
C ASN A 168 -22.46 -2.46 7.70
N ASP A 169 -22.99 -3.65 7.44
CA ASP A 169 -23.23 -4.14 6.09
C ASP A 169 -24.36 -3.38 5.37
N TRP A 170 -25.38 -2.96 6.11
CA TRP A 170 -26.58 -2.35 5.52
C TRP A 170 -26.61 -0.83 5.61
N SER A 171 -25.81 -0.20 6.48
CA SER A 171 -25.81 1.26 6.66
C SER A 171 -24.45 1.90 6.40
N ILE A 172 -23.37 1.39 7.00
CA ILE A 172 -22.05 2.05 6.95
C ILE A 172 -21.32 1.72 5.65
N LYS A 173 -21.17 0.42 5.34
CA LYS A 173 -20.49 -0.10 4.14
C LYS A 173 -21.02 0.54 2.84
N PRO A 174 -22.35 0.61 2.56
CA PRO A 174 -22.84 1.24 1.34
C PRO A 174 -22.53 2.74 1.24
N ARG A 175 -22.52 3.46 2.37
CA ARG A 175 -22.21 4.89 2.41
C ARG A 175 -20.73 5.16 2.14
N ILE A 176 -19.83 4.29 2.61
CA ILE A 176 -18.39 4.39 2.32
C ILE A 176 -18.09 3.94 0.89
N GLN A 177 -18.71 2.85 0.40
CA GLN A 177 -18.59 2.42 -1.00
C GLN A 177 -19.04 3.49 -2.00
N SER A 178 -19.92 4.42 -1.60
CA SER A 178 -20.34 5.55 -2.47
C SER A 178 -19.26 6.65 -2.63
N VAL A 179 -18.17 6.60 -1.86
CA VAL A 179 -17.07 7.57 -1.95
C VAL A 179 -16.30 7.34 -3.24
N ARG A 180 -16.04 8.43 -3.97
CA ARG A 180 -15.28 8.37 -5.22
C ARG A 180 -13.88 7.84 -4.98
N GLY A 181 -13.47 6.86 -5.79
CA GLY A 181 -12.15 6.24 -5.72
C GLY A 181 -12.05 5.06 -4.75
N VAL A 182 -13.14 4.70 -4.07
CA VAL A 182 -13.25 3.42 -3.34
C VAL A 182 -13.73 2.34 -4.31
N ALA A 183 -12.99 1.23 -4.39
CA ALA A 183 -13.37 0.06 -5.17
C ALA A 183 -14.24 -0.91 -4.39
N GLU A 184 -13.95 -1.11 -3.10
CA GLU A 184 -14.63 -2.08 -2.24
C GLU A 184 -14.47 -1.70 -0.77
N VAL A 185 -15.39 -2.15 0.08
CA VAL A 185 -15.26 -2.03 1.53
C VAL A 185 -15.42 -3.42 2.12
N ASN A 186 -14.32 -3.96 2.64
CA ASN A 186 -14.26 -5.33 3.12
C ASN A 186 -14.52 -5.40 4.61
N THR A 187 -15.48 -6.22 5.03
CA THR A 187 -15.85 -6.38 6.44
C THR A 187 -15.17 -7.61 7.05
N SER A 188 -14.49 -7.42 8.16
CA SER A 188 -13.92 -8.48 9.00
C SER A 188 -14.65 -8.53 10.35
N GLY A 189 -14.85 -9.75 10.85
CA GLY A 189 -15.48 -9.99 12.15
C GLY A 189 -17.00 -9.75 12.19
N GLY A 190 -17.54 -9.84 13.40
CA GLY A 190 -18.98 -9.90 13.64
C GLY A 190 -19.58 -11.29 13.36
N TYR A 191 -20.92 -11.33 13.31
CA TYR A 191 -21.69 -12.51 12.93
C TYR A 191 -22.81 -12.06 11.99
N GLU A 192 -22.99 -12.72 10.85
CA GLU A 192 -24.18 -12.48 10.05
C GLU A 192 -25.43 -12.93 10.80
N LYS A 193 -26.50 -12.17 10.61
CA LYS A 193 -27.78 -12.44 11.26
C LYS A 193 -28.44 -13.66 10.61
N GLN A 194 -28.27 -14.83 11.23
CA GLN A 194 -28.86 -16.08 10.76
C GLN A 194 -29.89 -16.62 11.74
N TYR A 195 -31.03 -17.08 11.23
CA TYR A 195 -32.03 -17.81 12.01
C TYR A 195 -31.78 -19.31 11.82
N GLN A 196 -31.43 -20.00 12.91
CA GLN A 196 -31.16 -21.44 12.88
C GLN A 196 -32.40 -22.19 13.35
N VAL A 197 -32.78 -23.18 12.54
CA VAL A 197 -33.83 -24.15 12.87
C VAL A 197 -33.12 -25.42 13.32
N SER A 198 -33.17 -25.71 14.61
CA SER A 198 -32.52 -26.88 15.24
C SER A 198 -33.55 -27.99 15.47
N PRO A 199 -33.60 -29.03 14.61
CA PRO A 199 -34.63 -30.06 14.69
C PRO A 199 -34.41 -30.98 15.89
N ILE A 200 -35.49 -31.34 16.58
CA ILE A 200 -35.45 -32.24 17.74
C ILE A 200 -35.74 -33.66 17.25
N LEU A 201 -34.70 -34.49 17.13
CA LEU A 201 -34.77 -35.84 16.57
C LEU A 201 -35.89 -36.71 17.15
N ALA A 202 -36.06 -36.70 18.48
CA ALA A 202 -37.11 -37.48 19.15
C ALA A 202 -38.53 -37.09 18.70
N LYS A 203 -38.77 -35.80 18.43
CA LYS A 203 -40.07 -35.30 17.95
C LYS A 203 -40.27 -35.59 16.47
N MET A 204 -39.22 -35.44 15.66
CA MET A 204 -39.27 -35.80 14.23
C MET A 204 -39.61 -37.28 14.05
N GLN A 205 -38.99 -38.16 14.84
CA GLN A 205 -39.29 -39.60 14.85
C GLN A 205 -40.74 -39.87 15.25
N ALA A 206 -41.25 -39.22 16.29
CA ALA A 206 -42.63 -39.40 16.76
C ALA A 206 -43.69 -39.00 15.71
N TYR A 207 -43.42 -37.98 14.89
CA TYR A 207 -44.32 -37.51 13.84
C TYR A 207 -44.01 -38.10 12.43
N GLY A 208 -42.96 -38.92 12.31
CA GLY A 208 -42.48 -39.46 11.04
C GLY A 208 -42.19 -38.34 10.03
N ILE A 209 -41.38 -37.36 10.44
CA ILE A 209 -40.97 -36.21 9.63
C ILE A 209 -39.48 -36.36 9.31
N HIS A 210 -39.12 -36.22 8.03
CA HIS A 210 -37.75 -36.25 7.56
C HIS A 210 -37.13 -34.84 7.52
N PHE A 211 -35.80 -34.75 7.45
CA PHE A 211 -35.10 -33.47 7.29
C PHE A 211 -35.48 -32.75 5.98
N SER A 212 -35.74 -33.51 4.91
CA SER A 212 -36.21 -32.98 3.62
C SER A 212 -37.53 -32.23 3.74
N ASP A 213 -38.46 -32.71 4.57
CA ASP A 213 -39.77 -32.09 4.75
C ASP A 213 -39.65 -30.67 5.34
N ILE A 214 -38.68 -30.48 6.26
CA ILE A 214 -38.40 -29.18 6.86
C ILE A 214 -37.81 -28.23 5.82
N SER A 215 -36.82 -28.70 5.05
CA SER A 215 -36.17 -27.91 4.00
C SER A 215 -37.17 -27.44 2.93
N ASP A 216 -38.01 -28.37 2.44
CA ASP A 216 -39.02 -28.09 1.43
C ASP A 216 -40.10 -27.11 1.93
N ALA A 217 -40.52 -27.25 3.18
CA ALA A 217 -41.51 -26.36 3.78
C ALA A 217 -40.96 -24.93 3.91
N LEU A 218 -39.72 -24.77 4.37
CA LEU A 218 -39.04 -23.47 4.46
C LEU A 218 -38.90 -22.82 3.07
N ALA A 219 -38.46 -23.57 2.07
CA ALA A 219 -38.29 -23.08 0.69
C ALA A 219 -39.62 -22.65 0.04
N LYS A 220 -40.73 -23.33 0.36
CA LYS A 220 -42.07 -22.98 -0.17
C LYS A 220 -42.68 -21.76 0.52
N ALA A 221 -42.41 -21.58 1.81
CA ALA A 221 -43.06 -20.55 2.63
C ALA A 221 -42.43 -19.16 2.47
N ASN A 222 -41.11 -19.06 2.35
CA ASN A 222 -40.40 -17.77 2.33
C ASN A 222 -40.36 -17.09 0.95
N LYS A 223 -41.52 -16.77 0.37
CA LYS A 223 -41.60 -16.05 -0.92
C LYS A 223 -42.83 -15.16 -1.02
N ASN A 224 -42.66 -14.02 -1.69
CA ASN A 224 -43.79 -13.21 -2.14
C ASN A 224 -44.29 -13.74 -3.48
N VAL A 225 -45.60 -13.62 -3.71
CA VAL A 225 -46.24 -14.02 -4.98
C VAL A 225 -47.07 -12.87 -5.53
N GLY A 226 -46.98 -12.65 -6.85
CA GLY A 226 -47.81 -11.66 -7.55
C GLY A 226 -49.12 -12.28 -8.02
N GLY A 227 -50.24 -11.62 -7.72
CA GLY A 227 -51.59 -12.04 -8.12
C GLY A 227 -52.16 -11.28 -9.32
N GLY A 228 -51.34 -10.48 -10.01
CA GLY A 228 -51.79 -9.64 -11.11
C GLY A 228 -52.49 -8.37 -10.62
N MET A 229 -53.47 -7.91 -11.40
CA MET A 229 -54.16 -6.64 -11.17
C MET A 229 -55.67 -6.85 -11.20
N VAL A 230 -56.38 -6.28 -10.23
CA VAL A 230 -57.83 -6.27 -10.19
C VAL A 230 -58.30 -4.84 -10.39
N GLN A 231 -59.04 -4.61 -11.48
CA GLN A 231 -59.63 -3.31 -11.76
C GLN A 231 -61.03 -3.26 -11.17
N GLN A 232 -61.32 -2.24 -10.37
CA GLN A 232 -62.64 -2.00 -9.81
C GLN A 232 -63.03 -0.54 -10.03
N SER A 233 -64.08 -0.33 -10.82
CA SER A 233 -64.51 0.99 -11.30
C SER A 233 -63.40 1.72 -12.06
N ALA A 234 -62.90 2.84 -11.54
CA ALA A 234 -61.80 3.63 -12.12
C ALA A 234 -60.44 3.34 -11.48
N GLU A 235 -60.38 2.48 -10.45
CA GLU A 235 -59.15 2.17 -9.72
C GLU A 235 -58.60 0.79 -10.11
N GLN A 236 -57.29 0.65 -9.99
CA GLN A 236 -56.55 -0.58 -10.31
C GLN A 236 -55.74 -0.99 -9.08
N PHE A 237 -56.08 -2.15 -8.52
CA PHE A 237 -55.42 -2.73 -7.36
C PHE A 237 -54.39 -3.77 -7.80
N LEU A 238 -53.17 -3.63 -7.29
CA LEU A 238 -52.13 -4.66 -7.43
C LEU A 238 -52.37 -5.73 -6.37
N VAL A 239 -52.52 -6.99 -6.81
CA VAL A 239 -52.67 -8.12 -5.89
C VAL A 239 -51.30 -8.68 -5.56
N GLN A 240 -50.94 -8.68 -4.27
CA GLN A 240 -49.67 -9.22 -3.78
C GLN A 240 -49.92 -10.13 -2.58
N GLY A 241 -49.42 -11.37 -2.65
CA GLY A 241 -49.30 -12.26 -1.50
C GLY A 241 -47.94 -12.03 -0.82
N VAL A 242 -47.97 -11.70 0.47
CA VAL A 242 -46.76 -11.46 1.28
C VAL A 242 -46.48 -12.70 2.11
N GLY A 243 -45.37 -13.39 1.83
CA GLY A 243 -44.94 -14.62 2.53
C GLY A 243 -43.56 -14.51 3.19
N ILE A 244 -42.89 -13.35 3.11
CA ILE A 244 -41.58 -13.15 3.72
C ILE A 244 -41.67 -13.12 5.25
N PHE A 245 -40.77 -13.86 5.90
CA PHE A 245 -40.66 -13.88 7.37
C PHE A 245 -40.11 -12.56 7.92
N ARG A 246 -40.71 -12.04 9.00
CA ARG A 246 -40.26 -10.83 9.70
C ARG A 246 -39.75 -11.11 11.10
N GLN A 247 -40.26 -12.15 11.73
CA GLN A 247 -39.96 -12.53 13.10
C GLN A 247 -39.79 -14.05 13.23
N VAL A 248 -39.10 -14.48 14.28
CA VAL A 248 -38.87 -15.90 14.60
C VAL A 248 -40.18 -16.69 14.67
N LYS A 249 -41.25 -16.08 15.21
CA LYS A 249 -42.58 -16.70 15.29
C LYS A 249 -43.18 -17.05 13.93
N ASP A 250 -42.82 -16.33 12.86
CA ASP A 250 -43.32 -16.65 11.52
C ASP A 250 -42.74 -17.98 11.02
N ILE A 251 -41.47 -18.25 11.37
CA ILE A 251 -40.78 -19.50 11.08
C ILE A 251 -41.36 -20.64 11.91
N GLU A 252 -41.59 -20.42 13.21
CA GLU A 252 -42.16 -21.44 14.11
C GLU A 252 -43.56 -21.89 13.68
N ASN A 253 -44.35 -21.02 13.06
CA ASN A 253 -45.72 -21.30 12.66
C ASN A 253 -45.86 -21.99 11.30
N ILE A 254 -44.75 -22.29 10.61
CA ILE A 254 -44.80 -22.95 9.31
C ILE A 254 -45.45 -24.33 9.44
N PRO A 255 -46.48 -24.64 8.63
CA PRO A 255 -47.08 -25.97 8.59
C PRO A 255 -46.13 -26.95 7.87
N ILE A 256 -45.74 -28.03 8.55
CA ILE A 256 -44.84 -29.05 8.00
C ILE A 256 -45.61 -30.24 7.47
N LYS A 257 -46.50 -30.81 8.29
CA LYS A 257 -47.25 -32.03 7.97
C LYS A 257 -48.64 -31.98 8.56
N GLN A 258 -49.63 -32.42 7.80
CA GLN A 258 -50.98 -32.66 8.31
C GLN A 258 -51.10 -34.14 8.68
N LEU A 259 -51.50 -34.43 9.92
CA LEU A 259 -51.77 -35.79 10.39
C LEU A 259 -53.13 -36.27 9.89
N GLU A 260 -53.36 -37.59 9.93
CA GLU A 260 -54.65 -38.20 9.58
C GLU A 260 -55.82 -37.68 10.43
N THR A 261 -55.51 -37.18 11.63
CA THR A 261 -56.46 -36.53 12.54
C THR A 261 -56.82 -35.09 12.14
N PHE A 262 -56.37 -34.61 10.98
CA PHE A 262 -56.46 -33.22 10.50
C PHE A 262 -55.70 -32.19 11.35
N ARG A 263 -54.92 -32.62 12.35
CA ARG A 263 -54.02 -31.73 13.09
C ARG A 263 -52.79 -31.38 12.24
N ILE A 264 -52.47 -30.09 12.15
CA ILE A 264 -51.27 -29.58 11.48
C ILE A 264 -50.13 -29.54 12.49
N VAL A 265 -49.01 -30.20 12.16
CA VAL A 265 -47.76 -30.09 12.89
C VAL A 265 -47.00 -28.87 12.37
N ARG A 266 -46.69 -27.95 13.28
CA ARG A 266 -45.93 -26.73 12.99
C ARG A 266 -44.44 -26.93 13.25
N LEU A 267 -43.61 -26.12 12.61
CA LEU A 267 -42.15 -26.23 12.77
C LEU A 267 -41.71 -26.06 14.23
N GLY A 268 -42.28 -25.10 14.97
CA GLY A 268 -41.95 -24.88 16.39
C GLY A 268 -42.34 -26.04 17.32
N GLU A 269 -43.17 -26.97 16.86
CA GLU A 269 -43.47 -28.18 17.63
C GLU A 269 -42.34 -29.21 17.53
N ILE A 270 -41.57 -29.22 16.43
CA ILE A 270 -40.56 -30.24 16.11
C ILE A 270 -39.12 -29.71 16.06
N ALA A 271 -38.92 -28.39 16.02
CA ALA A 271 -37.63 -27.73 15.97
C ALA A 271 -37.61 -26.48 16.85
N GLU A 272 -36.45 -26.15 17.41
CA GLU A 272 -36.21 -24.88 18.09
C GLU A 272 -35.72 -23.86 17.06
N VAL A 273 -36.33 -22.68 17.03
CA VAL A 273 -35.91 -21.59 16.14
C VAL A 273 -35.29 -20.50 16.98
N SER A 274 -34.00 -20.24 16.76
CA SER A 274 -33.26 -19.23 17.52
C SER A 274 -32.35 -18.41 16.61
N LEU A 275 -31.84 -17.30 17.14
CA LEU A 275 -30.77 -16.56 16.47
C LEU A 275 -29.49 -17.40 16.59
N GLY A 276 -29.02 -17.88 15.45
CA GLY A 276 -27.91 -18.80 15.35
C GLY A 276 -26.58 -18.12 15.09
N ARG A 277 -25.49 -18.85 15.34
CA ARG A 277 -24.14 -18.42 14.98
C ARG A 277 -23.78 -18.94 13.60
N GLU A 278 -23.50 -18.03 12.69
CA GLU A 278 -22.86 -18.37 11.41
C GLU A 278 -21.51 -19.07 11.64
N GLN A 279 -21.17 -20.02 10.77
CA GLN A 279 -19.83 -20.58 10.69
C GLN A 279 -18.89 -19.58 10.01
N ARG A 280 -18.32 -18.67 10.80
CA ARG A 280 -17.38 -17.68 10.30
C ARG A 280 -15.96 -18.25 10.11
N THR A 281 -15.28 -17.77 9.09
CA THR A 281 -13.88 -18.07 8.76
C THR A 281 -12.90 -16.96 9.15
N GLY A 282 -13.39 -15.92 9.84
CA GLY A 282 -12.57 -14.83 10.32
C GLY A 282 -13.20 -14.07 11.49
N ALA A 283 -12.37 -13.30 12.18
CA ALA A 283 -12.74 -12.43 13.29
C ALA A 283 -11.85 -11.19 13.31
N SER A 284 -12.24 -10.15 14.05
CA SER A 284 -11.39 -8.98 14.26
C SER A 284 -11.43 -8.52 15.70
N THR A 285 -10.33 -7.92 16.14
CA THR A 285 -10.13 -7.46 17.51
C THR A 285 -9.52 -6.07 17.53
N LEU A 286 -9.84 -5.33 18.59
CA LEU A 286 -9.26 -4.04 18.94
C LEU A 286 -9.04 -4.04 20.46
N ASN A 287 -7.81 -3.79 20.88
CA ASN A 287 -7.42 -3.61 22.27
C ASN A 287 -7.89 -4.74 23.22
N GLY A 288 -7.82 -5.99 22.75
CA GLY A 288 -8.22 -7.18 23.50
C GLY A 288 -9.72 -7.44 23.51
N GLN A 289 -10.48 -6.74 22.66
CA GLN A 289 -11.93 -6.91 22.50
C GLN A 289 -12.27 -7.26 21.06
N GLU A 290 -13.24 -8.13 20.87
CA GLU A 290 -13.68 -8.51 19.53
C GLU A 290 -14.59 -7.44 18.96
N VAL A 291 -14.33 -6.96 17.75
CA VAL A 291 -15.03 -5.83 17.12
C VAL A 291 -15.29 -6.12 15.66
N ILE A 292 -15.94 -5.19 14.96
CA ILE A 292 -16.07 -5.24 13.48
C ILE A 292 -15.10 -4.25 12.89
N LEU A 293 -14.25 -4.75 12.00
CA LEU A 293 -13.27 -3.98 11.25
C LEU A 293 -13.74 -3.85 9.80
N GLY A 294 -13.86 -2.63 9.30
CA GLY A 294 -14.09 -2.35 7.89
C GLY A 294 -12.84 -1.79 7.24
N THR A 295 -12.45 -2.35 6.10
CA THR A 295 -11.29 -1.92 5.31
C THR A 295 -11.76 -1.31 4.00
N ALA A 296 -11.52 -0.03 3.78
CA ALA A 296 -11.78 0.63 2.51
C ALA A 296 -10.61 0.41 1.54
N MET A 297 -10.93 -0.16 0.38
CA MET A 297 -9.98 -0.48 -0.67
C MET A 297 -10.05 0.56 -1.78
N MET A 298 -8.92 1.16 -2.13
CA MET A 298 -8.79 2.15 -3.19
C MET A 298 -8.89 1.50 -4.58
N LEU A 299 -9.55 2.20 -5.50
CA LEU A 299 -9.52 1.85 -6.92
C LEU A 299 -8.10 1.99 -7.49
N ILE A 300 -7.67 1.01 -8.27
CA ILE A 300 -6.34 1.04 -8.90
C ILE A 300 -6.16 2.33 -9.73
N GLY A 301 -5.01 2.99 -9.56
CA GLY A 301 -4.66 4.24 -10.24
C GLY A 301 -5.21 5.52 -9.61
N GLU A 302 -6.05 5.43 -8.57
CA GLU A 302 -6.44 6.61 -7.78
C GLU A 302 -5.32 7.01 -6.79
N ASN A 303 -5.47 8.18 -6.16
CA ASN A 303 -4.49 8.68 -5.20
C ASN A 303 -4.85 8.28 -3.76
N SER A 304 -3.96 7.53 -3.09
CA SER A 304 -4.17 6.97 -1.75
C SER A 304 -4.53 8.03 -0.71
N ARG A 305 -3.76 9.13 -0.66
CA ARG A 305 -4.01 10.25 0.27
C ARG A 305 -5.38 10.88 0.05
N THR A 306 -5.72 11.20 -1.20
CA THR A 306 -6.99 11.88 -1.53
C THR A 306 -8.19 11.01 -1.20
N VAL A 307 -8.16 9.73 -1.58
CA VAL A 307 -9.27 8.82 -1.29
C VAL A 307 -9.37 8.55 0.22
N ALA A 308 -8.25 8.40 0.93
CA ALA A 308 -8.25 8.20 2.38
C ALA A 308 -8.88 9.39 3.12
N GLN A 309 -8.56 10.63 2.72
CA GLN A 309 -9.19 11.84 3.28
C GLN A 309 -10.69 11.89 3.02
N LEU A 310 -11.14 11.57 1.81
CA LEU A 310 -12.58 11.53 1.48
C LEU A 310 -13.33 10.45 2.28
N VAL A 311 -12.68 9.31 2.53
CA VAL A 311 -13.23 8.25 3.38
C VAL A 311 -13.29 8.69 4.84
N ASP A 312 -12.24 9.34 5.36
CA ASP A 312 -12.21 9.87 6.72
C ASP A 312 -13.33 10.89 6.94
N GLU A 313 -13.49 11.86 6.02
CA GLU A 313 -14.60 12.83 6.02
C GLU A 313 -15.97 12.12 6.06
N ARG A 314 -16.16 11.11 5.21
CA ARG A 314 -17.41 10.34 5.18
C ARG A 314 -17.63 9.54 6.46
N VAL A 315 -16.58 9.01 7.09
CA VAL A 315 -16.66 8.28 8.36
C VAL A 315 -17.03 9.23 9.50
N GLN A 316 -16.50 10.46 9.50
CA GLN A 316 -16.89 11.51 10.45
C GLN A 316 -18.37 11.90 10.29
N GLU A 317 -18.84 12.13 9.06
CA GLU A 317 -20.27 12.36 8.77
C GLU A 317 -21.17 11.22 9.27
N ILE A 318 -20.74 9.97 9.06
CA ILE A 318 -21.46 8.79 9.54
C ILE A 318 -21.48 8.77 11.07
N SER A 319 -20.34 9.04 11.72
CA SER A 319 -20.19 9.12 13.18
C SER A 319 -21.21 10.07 13.81
N ASP A 320 -21.42 11.24 13.20
CA ASP A 320 -22.38 12.24 13.68
C ASP A 320 -23.85 11.78 13.55
N THR A 321 -24.15 10.91 12.59
CA THR A 321 -25.50 10.36 12.38
C THR A 321 -25.78 9.04 13.09
N LEU A 322 -24.76 8.43 13.70
CA LEU A 322 -24.90 7.14 14.37
C LEU A 322 -25.69 7.28 15.68
N PRO A 323 -26.54 6.29 16.03
CA PRO A 323 -27.18 6.27 17.33
C PRO A 323 -26.15 6.32 18.47
N PRO A 324 -26.48 6.97 19.60
CA PRO A 324 -25.51 7.30 20.65
C PRO A 324 -24.90 6.08 21.34
N GLU A 325 -25.46 4.89 21.16
CA GLU A 325 -24.94 3.61 21.67
C GLU A 325 -23.74 3.06 20.89
N TYR A 326 -23.56 3.47 19.63
CA TYR A 326 -22.47 3.02 18.75
C TYR A 326 -21.32 4.04 18.71
N THR A 327 -20.13 3.55 18.42
CA THR A 327 -18.96 4.36 18.08
C THR A 327 -18.27 3.78 16.87
N ILE A 328 -17.91 4.66 15.94
CA ILE A 328 -17.02 4.35 14.83
C ILE A 328 -15.70 5.09 15.05
N ARG A 329 -14.58 4.42 14.86
CA ARG A 329 -13.24 4.99 15.06
C ARG A 329 -12.32 4.57 13.91
N SER A 330 -11.49 5.48 13.43
CA SER A 330 -10.37 5.13 12.55
C SER A 330 -9.29 4.41 13.37
N VAL A 331 -8.78 3.31 12.85
CA VAL A 331 -7.65 2.56 13.45
C VAL A 331 -6.42 2.54 12.54
N TYR A 332 -6.61 2.78 11.24
CA TYR A 332 -5.51 2.95 10.30
C TYR A 332 -5.94 3.92 9.21
N ASN A 333 -5.13 4.95 9.00
CA ASN A 333 -5.34 5.91 7.93
C ASN A 333 -4.01 6.16 7.19
N ARG A 334 -3.96 5.79 5.91
CA ARG A 334 -2.76 5.95 5.09
C ARG A 334 -2.41 7.41 4.82
N SER A 335 -3.35 8.36 4.95
CA SER A 335 -3.03 9.77 4.80
C SER A 335 -2.02 10.26 5.84
N ASP A 336 -2.04 9.69 7.05
CA ASP A 336 -1.19 10.14 8.16
C ASP A 336 0.29 9.90 7.82
N LEU A 337 0.62 8.69 7.35
CA LEU A 337 1.97 8.36 6.88
C LEU A 337 2.39 9.23 5.70
N VAL A 338 1.49 9.47 4.74
CA VAL A 338 1.79 10.31 3.57
C VAL A 338 2.04 11.77 3.99
N ASP A 339 1.25 12.29 4.93
CA ASP A 339 1.37 13.66 5.44
C ASP A 339 2.66 13.85 6.28
N GLU A 340 3.04 12.88 7.12
CA GLU A 340 4.32 12.90 7.82
C GLU A 340 5.51 12.80 6.87
N THR A 341 5.40 11.94 5.86
CA THR A 341 6.41 11.80 4.80
C THR A 341 6.57 13.12 4.05
N LEU A 342 5.46 13.75 3.68
CA LEU A 342 5.45 15.06 3.02
C LEU A 342 6.07 16.15 3.90
N ALA A 343 5.70 16.22 5.18
CA ALA A 343 6.27 17.18 6.11
C ALA A 343 7.79 17.02 6.24
N THR A 344 8.27 15.78 6.27
CA THR A 344 9.71 15.45 6.31
C THR A 344 10.41 15.85 5.02
N VAL A 345 9.82 15.53 3.85
CA VAL A 345 10.35 15.92 2.55
C VAL A 345 10.37 17.44 2.40
N GLU A 346 9.29 18.14 2.77
CA GLU A 346 9.21 19.60 2.75
C GLU A 346 10.29 20.22 3.64
N HIS A 347 10.43 19.75 4.88
CA HIS A 347 11.45 20.23 5.79
C HIS A 347 12.86 20.03 5.23
N ASN A 348 13.16 18.84 4.71
CA ASN A 348 14.47 18.51 4.15
C ASN A 348 14.75 19.30 2.86
N LEU A 349 13.75 19.50 1.99
CA LEU A 349 13.89 20.29 0.78
C LEU A 349 14.11 21.78 1.11
N LEU A 350 13.35 22.34 2.05
CA LEU A 350 13.53 23.73 2.49
C LEU A 350 14.89 23.92 3.17
N PHE A 351 15.28 22.99 4.06
CA PHE A 351 16.57 23.05 4.74
C PHE A 351 17.74 22.88 3.76
N GLY A 352 17.66 21.92 2.84
CA GLY A 352 18.66 21.69 1.80
C GLY A 352 18.80 22.90 0.86
N ALA A 353 17.67 23.45 0.40
CA ALA A 353 17.68 24.67 -0.41
C ALA A 353 18.28 25.86 0.36
N ALA A 354 17.92 26.04 1.64
CA ALA A 354 18.50 27.08 2.48
C ALA A 354 20.01 26.90 2.67
N LEU A 355 20.48 25.67 2.92
CA LEU A 355 21.90 25.35 3.04
C LEU A 355 22.66 25.70 1.76
N VAL A 356 22.16 25.28 0.60
CA VAL A 356 22.73 25.60 -0.71
C VAL A 356 22.79 27.11 -0.91
N ILE A 357 21.71 27.83 -0.62
CA ILE A 357 21.67 29.30 -0.71
C ILE A 357 22.74 29.93 0.18
N VAL A 358 22.84 29.53 1.45
CA VAL A 358 23.85 30.05 2.39
C VAL A 358 25.28 29.80 1.88
N VAL A 359 25.57 28.58 1.42
CA VAL A 359 26.89 28.24 0.87
C VAL A 359 27.19 29.07 -0.38
N LEU A 360 26.22 29.27 -1.27
CA LEU A 360 26.37 30.12 -2.46
C LEU A 360 26.66 31.58 -2.09
N PHE A 361 25.98 32.12 -1.07
CA PHE A 361 26.24 33.47 -0.57
C PHE A 361 27.68 33.63 -0.05
N ILE A 362 28.21 32.61 0.61
CA ILE A 362 29.57 32.60 1.16
C ILE A 362 30.63 32.47 0.05
N LEU A 363 30.38 31.60 -0.94
CA LEU A 363 31.34 31.28 -1.99
C LEU A 363 31.40 32.33 -3.11
N LEU A 364 30.25 32.75 -3.65
CA LEU A 364 30.22 33.64 -4.82
C LEU A 364 30.60 35.09 -4.47
N GLY A 365 30.44 35.52 -3.21
CA GLY A 365 30.71 36.89 -2.74
C GLY A 365 29.81 37.98 -3.36
N ASN A 366 29.01 37.65 -4.37
CA ASN A 366 28.07 38.54 -5.05
C ASN A 366 26.63 38.10 -4.77
N VAL A 367 25.99 38.83 -3.84
CA VAL A 367 24.59 38.65 -3.41
C VAL A 367 23.62 38.52 -4.60
N ARG A 368 23.86 39.26 -5.68
CA ARG A 368 22.96 39.25 -6.84
C ARG A 368 23.08 37.96 -7.65
N ALA A 369 24.29 37.44 -7.82
CA ALA A 369 24.49 36.15 -8.47
C ALA A 369 23.86 35.03 -7.63
N ALA A 370 24.08 35.06 -6.31
CA ALA A 370 23.48 34.09 -5.38
C ALA A 370 21.94 34.09 -5.44
N ILE A 371 21.28 35.27 -5.52
CA ILE A 371 19.82 35.35 -5.67
C ILE A 371 19.32 34.75 -6.99
N ILE A 372 20.04 34.97 -8.11
CA ILE A 372 19.66 34.39 -9.40
C ILE A 372 19.75 32.86 -9.33
N THR A 373 20.83 32.33 -8.76
CA THR A 373 20.97 30.88 -8.54
C THR A 373 19.87 30.35 -7.63
N ALA A 374 19.58 31.03 -6.51
CA ALA A 374 18.54 30.66 -5.57
C ALA A 374 17.15 30.60 -6.21
N LEU A 375 16.82 31.54 -7.10
CA LEU A 375 15.56 31.55 -7.84
C LEU A 375 15.45 30.40 -8.85
N THR A 376 16.58 29.84 -9.30
CA THR A 376 16.57 28.74 -10.26
C THR A 376 16.05 27.45 -9.61
N ILE A 377 16.32 27.24 -8.32
CA ILE A 377 15.83 26.07 -7.56
C ILE A 377 14.30 25.90 -7.66
N PRO A 378 13.46 26.84 -7.20
CA PRO A 378 12.01 26.68 -7.23
C PRO A 378 11.45 26.67 -8.66
N LEU A 379 12.11 27.36 -9.61
CA LEU A 379 11.72 27.36 -11.02
C LEU A 379 11.91 25.98 -11.66
N THR A 380 13.06 25.34 -11.40
CA THR A 380 13.32 23.98 -11.87
C THR A 380 12.27 23.02 -11.32
N LEU A 381 11.99 23.06 -10.01
CA LEU A 381 10.99 22.20 -9.39
C LEU A 381 9.60 22.36 -10.00
N CYS A 382 9.14 23.61 -10.25
CA CYS A 382 7.86 23.86 -10.89
C CYS A 382 7.78 23.22 -12.29
N ILE A 383 8.86 23.34 -13.08
CA ILE A 383 8.93 22.71 -14.42
C ILE A 383 8.95 21.18 -14.29
N THR A 384 9.68 20.63 -13.32
CA THR A 384 9.70 19.19 -13.05
C THR A 384 8.31 18.65 -12.74
N PHE A 385 7.59 19.27 -11.80
CA PHE A 385 6.23 18.84 -11.45
C PHE A 385 5.24 18.98 -12.61
N LEU A 386 5.43 19.99 -13.47
CA LEU A 386 4.61 20.15 -14.67
C LEU A 386 4.79 18.99 -15.66
N ILE A 387 6.01 18.46 -15.79
CA ILE A 387 6.34 17.37 -16.72
C ILE A 387 6.04 15.98 -16.11
N MET A 388 6.20 15.80 -14.80
CA MET A 388 5.92 14.53 -14.12
C MET A 388 4.47 14.09 -14.27
N ARG A 389 3.53 15.03 -14.19
CA ARG A 389 2.10 14.73 -14.22
C ARG A 389 1.62 14.04 -15.50
N PRO A 390 1.88 14.53 -16.73
CA PRO A 390 1.47 13.85 -17.95
C PRO A 390 2.18 12.50 -18.16
N LEU A 391 3.32 12.28 -17.51
CA LEU A 391 4.03 10.99 -17.52
C LEU A 391 3.48 9.99 -16.48
N GLY A 392 2.45 10.36 -15.71
CA GLY A 392 1.86 9.50 -14.69
C GLY A 392 2.77 9.26 -13.48
N LEU A 393 3.81 10.09 -13.29
CA LEU A 393 4.75 9.94 -12.19
C LEU A 393 4.16 10.54 -10.91
N SER A 394 4.09 9.74 -9.84
CA SER A 394 3.71 10.20 -8.51
C SER A 394 4.85 10.95 -7.82
N GLY A 395 4.54 11.99 -7.06
CA GLY A 395 5.46 12.56 -6.09
C GLY A 395 5.51 11.69 -4.84
N ASN A 396 6.66 11.10 -4.54
CA ASN A 396 6.85 10.24 -3.38
C ASN A 396 8.22 10.48 -2.76
N LEU A 397 8.50 9.87 -1.60
CA LEU A 397 9.78 10.06 -0.90
C LEU A 397 10.98 9.71 -1.78
N MET A 398 10.86 8.68 -2.62
CA MET A 398 11.95 8.23 -3.50
C MET A 398 12.21 9.21 -4.65
N SER A 399 11.16 9.75 -5.29
CA SER A 399 11.29 10.70 -6.39
C SER A 399 11.66 12.11 -5.91
N LEU A 400 10.97 12.64 -4.91
CA LEU A 400 11.24 13.97 -4.36
C LEU A 400 12.54 14.00 -3.54
N GLY A 401 12.84 12.94 -2.80
CA GLY A 401 14.04 12.83 -1.98
C GLY A 401 15.33 12.68 -2.78
N ALA A 402 15.26 12.20 -4.02
CA ALA A 402 16.42 12.11 -4.91
C ALA A 402 16.82 13.46 -5.54
N LEU A 403 16.02 14.51 -5.37
CA LEU A 403 16.31 15.83 -5.95
C LEU A 403 17.46 16.51 -5.20
N ASP A 404 18.68 16.34 -5.70
CA ASP A 404 19.85 17.06 -5.20
C ASP A 404 19.93 18.48 -5.77
N PHE A 405 19.70 19.47 -4.92
CA PHE A 405 19.81 20.87 -5.29
C PHE A 405 21.21 21.28 -5.74
N GLY A 406 22.26 20.65 -5.22
CA GLY A 406 23.64 20.92 -5.60
C GLY A 406 23.85 20.67 -7.08
N ILE A 407 23.36 19.53 -7.57
CA ILE A 407 23.42 19.17 -9.00
C ILE A 407 22.48 20.06 -9.82
N ILE A 408 21.28 20.36 -9.33
CA ILE A 408 20.30 21.22 -10.02
C ILE A 408 20.84 22.65 -10.23
N VAL A 409 21.61 23.20 -9.30
CA VAL A 409 22.13 24.57 -9.43
C VAL A 409 23.48 24.66 -10.13
N ASP A 410 24.20 23.54 -10.32
CA ASP A 410 25.61 23.52 -10.72
C ASP A 410 25.86 24.31 -12.02
N GLY A 411 25.14 24.02 -13.12
CA GLY A 411 25.35 24.77 -14.36
C GLY A 411 24.99 26.25 -14.24
N THR A 412 23.98 26.60 -13.44
CA THR A 412 23.65 28.01 -13.17
C THR A 412 24.76 28.71 -12.38
N VAL A 413 25.35 28.02 -11.40
CA VAL A 413 26.49 28.52 -10.62
C VAL A 413 27.70 28.74 -11.53
N ILE A 414 28.07 27.76 -12.34
CA ILE A 414 29.19 27.85 -13.29
C ILE A 414 28.96 29.02 -14.26
N VAL A 415 27.73 29.19 -14.75
CA VAL A 415 27.38 30.30 -15.65
C VAL A 415 27.49 31.65 -14.98
N LEU A 416 26.93 31.79 -13.79
CA LEU A 416 26.94 33.07 -13.07
C LEU A 416 28.33 33.43 -12.55
N ASP A 417 29.10 32.47 -12.06
CA ASP A 417 30.49 32.71 -11.64
C ASP A 417 31.32 33.21 -12.81
N ASN A 418 31.24 32.55 -13.97
CA ASN A 418 31.96 33.02 -15.15
C ASN A 418 31.49 34.40 -15.60
N CYS A 419 30.18 34.68 -15.59
CA CYS A 419 29.64 36.01 -15.90
C CYS A 419 30.20 37.09 -14.96
N VAL A 420 30.24 36.82 -13.64
CA VAL A 420 30.79 37.74 -12.65
C VAL A 420 32.28 37.98 -12.90
N ARG A 421 33.07 36.92 -13.11
CA ARG A 421 34.51 37.03 -13.42
C ARG A 421 34.76 37.81 -14.71
N TYR A 422 33.97 37.59 -15.75
CA TYR A 422 34.12 38.27 -17.04
C TYR A 422 33.79 39.77 -16.94
N ILE A 423 32.69 40.13 -16.25
CA ILE A 423 32.30 41.52 -15.99
C ILE A 423 33.37 42.23 -15.16
N GLN A 424 33.92 41.56 -14.13
CA GLN A 424 34.99 42.12 -13.30
C GLN A 424 36.28 42.34 -14.11
N ARG A 425 36.72 41.35 -14.89
CA ARG A 425 37.90 41.46 -15.76
C ARG A 425 37.75 42.64 -16.73
N ARG A 426 36.61 42.73 -17.41
CA ARG A 426 36.35 43.79 -18.39
C ARG A 426 36.23 45.18 -17.74
N SER A 427 35.64 45.26 -16.55
CA SER A 427 35.57 46.50 -15.78
C SER A 427 36.94 46.95 -15.30
N HIS A 428 37.83 46.02 -14.95
CA HIS A 428 39.20 46.31 -14.53
C HIS A 428 40.09 46.73 -15.72
N GLU A 429 39.96 46.06 -16.87
CA GLU A 429 40.64 46.44 -18.12
C GLU A 429 40.30 47.87 -18.56
N LEU A 430 39.02 48.25 -18.46
CA LEU A 430 38.52 49.56 -18.90
C LEU A 430 38.65 50.66 -17.83
N GLY A 431 39.01 50.32 -16.59
CA GLY A 431 39.14 51.27 -15.48
C GLY A 431 37.86 52.03 -15.10
N ARG A 432 36.70 51.65 -15.66
CA ARG A 432 35.40 52.31 -15.48
C ARG A 432 34.28 51.30 -15.29
N LYS A 433 33.12 51.80 -14.83
CA LYS A 433 31.89 51.00 -14.80
C LYS A 433 31.43 50.71 -16.23
N LEU A 434 31.01 49.47 -16.46
CA LEU A 434 30.42 49.04 -17.73
C LEU A 434 29.02 49.62 -17.91
N GLY A 435 28.70 50.04 -19.13
CA GLY A 435 27.35 50.42 -19.53
C GLY A 435 26.41 49.21 -19.62
N LYS A 436 25.09 49.44 -19.66
CA LYS A 436 24.10 48.34 -19.69
C LYS A 436 24.24 47.42 -20.90
N ASP A 437 24.60 47.96 -22.07
CA ASP A 437 24.79 47.13 -23.27
C ASP A 437 26.13 46.39 -23.26
N GLU A 438 27.18 46.98 -22.67
CA GLU A 438 28.46 46.30 -22.47
C GLU A 438 28.34 45.15 -21.45
N ILE A 439 27.47 45.27 -20.44
CA ILE A 439 27.14 44.17 -19.52
C ILE A 439 26.42 43.04 -20.25
N LYS A 440 25.47 43.35 -21.15
CA LYS A 440 24.78 42.31 -21.95
C LYS A 440 25.79 41.54 -22.80
N GLU A 441 26.67 42.26 -23.49
CA GLU A 441 27.69 41.63 -24.33
C GLU A 441 28.69 40.81 -23.50
N ALA A 442 29.09 41.30 -22.32
CA ALA A 442 29.93 40.56 -21.39
C ALA A 442 29.26 39.27 -20.89
N VAL A 443 27.98 39.33 -20.51
CA VAL A 443 27.20 38.14 -20.11
C VAL A 443 27.08 37.15 -21.27
N TYR A 444 26.75 37.63 -22.47
CA TYR A 444 26.67 36.77 -23.66
C TYR A 444 27.99 36.05 -23.94
N ASN A 445 29.11 36.78 -23.98
CA ASN A 445 30.42 36.20 -24.24
C ASN A 445 30.85 35.22 -23.14
N ALA A 446 30.59 35.57 -21.88
CA ALA A 446 30.90 34.70 -20.74
C ALA A 446 30.11 33.39 -20.78
N THR A 447 28.80 33.43 -21.09
CA THR A 447 27.99 32.22 -21.20
C THR A 447 28.40 31.38 -22.42
N VAL A 448 28.76 32.01 -23.55
CA VAL A 448 29.17 31.29 -24.77
C VAL A 448 30.49 30.53 -24.59
N GLU A 449 31.41 31.04 -23.78
CA GLU A 449 32.71 30.42 -23.49
C GLU A 449 32.55 29.04 -22.81
N ILE A 450 31.70 28.96 -21.81
CA ILE A 450 31.52 27.77 -20.95
C ILE A 450 30.39 26.85 -21.41
N ARG A 451 29.60 27.25 -22.44
CA ARG A 451 28.39 26.53 -22.86
C ARG A 451 28.61 25.05 -23.13
N SER A 452 29.74 24.69 -23.73
CA SER A 452 30.05 23.29 -24.04
C SER A 452 30.42 22.55 -22.77
N ALA A 453 31.28 23.12 -21.92
CA ALA A 453 31.71 22.47 -20.70
C ALA A 453 30.55 22.24 -19.72
N ALA A 454 29.79 23.29 -19.40
CA ALA A 454 28.65 23.19 -18.49
C ALA A 454 27.50 22.35 -19.09
N GLY A 455 27.16 22.58 -20.36
CA GLY A 455 26.05 21.86 -21.02
C GLY A 455 26.33 20.38 -21.24
N PHE A 456 27.55 19.99 -21.67
CA PHE A 456 27.91 18.57 -21.76
C PHE A 456 28.04 17.93 -20.38
N GLY A 457 28.52 18.65 -19.36
CA GLY A 457 28.59 18.16 -17.99
C GLY A 457 27.21 17.75 -17.46
N GLU A 458 26.22 18.65 -17.53
CA GLU A 458 24.85 18.35 -17.11
C GLU A 458 24.20 17.26 -17.97
N LEU A 459 24.48 17.22 -19.28
CA LEU A 459 23.97 16.15 -20.15
C LEU A 459 24.56 14.77 -19.79
N ILE A 460 25.85 14.70 -19.42
CA ILE A 460 26.46 13.46 -18.93
C ILE A 460 25.74 12.98 -17.68
N ILE A 461 25.40 13.88 -16.76
CA ILE A 461 24.61 13.53 -15.56
C ILE A 461 23.28 12.89 -15.97
N VAL A 462 22.54 13.48 -16.92
CA VAL A 462 21.28 12.89 -17.42
C VAL A 462 21.51 11.50 -18.04
N VAL A 463 22.56 11.33 -18.84
CA VAL A 463 22.88 10.05 -19.50
C VAL A 463 23.28 8.96 -18.49
N VAL A 464 23.93 9.32 -17.38
CA VAL A 464 24.31 8.36 -16.32
C VAL A 464 23.08 7.71 -15.66
N PHE A 465 21.91 8.36 -15.67
CA PHE A 465 20.66 7.79 -15.16
C PHE A 465 19.90 6.95 -16.19
N LEU A 466 20.28 6.99 -17.48
CA LEU A 466 19.60 6.24 -18.54
C LEU A 466 19.58 4.72 -18.31
N PRO A 467 20.63 4.06 -17.78
CA PRO A 467 20.62 2.63 -17.50
C PRO A 467 19.51 2.19 -16.53
N ILE A 468 19.04 3.08 -15.64
CA ILE A 468 18.00 2.75 -14.65
C ILE A 468 16.66 2.43 -15.34
N PHE A 469 16.38 3.04 -16.49
CA PHE A 469 15.18 2.73 -17.30
C PHE A 469 15.23 1.33 -17.93
N GLY A 470 16.38 0.64 -17.88
CA GLY A 470 16.52 -0.75 -18.31
C GLY A 470 16.16 -1.77 -17.22
N LEU A 471 15.88 -1.33 -15.98
CA LEU A 471 15.43 -2.20 -14.90
C LEU A 471 13.99 -2.67 -15.15
N VAL A 472 13.73 -3.95 -14.90
CA VAL A 472 12.43 -4.58 -15.12
C VAL A 472 11.84 -5.02 -13.77
N GLY A 473 10.52 -5.25 -13.72
CA GLY A 473 9.84 -5.73 -12.52
C GLY A 473 9.82 -4.70 -11.40
N VAL A 474 10.00 -5.16 -10.16
CA VAL A 474 9.87 -4.35 -8.95
C VAL A 474 10.91 -3.23 -8.89
N GLU A 475 12.15 -3.55 -9.25
CA GLU A 475 13.27 -2.60 -9.27
C GLU A 475 12.97 -1.47 -10.26
N GLY A 476 12.46 -1.84 -11.45
CA GLY A 476 12.01 -0.88 -12.45
C GLY A 476 10.90 0.03 -11.91
N LYS A 477 9.85 -0.54 -11.32
CA LYS A 477 8.73 0.23 -10.73
C LYS A 477 9.17 1.16 -9.58
N MET A 478 10.17 0.75 -8.80
CA MET A 478 10.72 1.55 -7.70
C MET A 478 11.63 2.69 -8.16
N PHE A 479 12.59 2.41 -9.05
CA PHE A 479 13.66 3.36 -9.38
C PHE A 479 13.41 4.18 -10.66
N THR A 480 12.53 3.74 -11.56
CA THR A 480 12.20 4.50 -12.77
C THR A 480 11.59 5.88 -12.46
N PRO A 481 10.62 6.03 -11.53
CA PRO A 481 10.09 7.34 -11.19
C PRO A 481 11.14 8.29 -10.60
N MET A 482 12.07 7.73 -9.80
CA MET A 482 13.20 8.47 -9.25
C MET A 482 14.12 8.98 -10.35
N ALA A 483 14.61 8.10 -11.22
CA ALA A 483 15.50 8.47 -12.32
C ALA A 483 14.83 9.46 -13.30
N ALA A 484 13.55 9.27 -13.59
CA ALA A 484 12.78 10.18 -14.43
C ALA A 484 12.66 11.58 -13.80
N SER A 485 12.26 11.66 -12.53
CA SER A 485 12.14 12.95 -11.83
C SER A 485 13.47 13.71 -11.79
N PHE A 486 14.57 12.99 -11.52
CA PHE A 486 15.90 13.56 -11.48
C PHE A 486 16.38 14.01 -12.86
N ALA A 487 16.23 13.17 -13.90
CA ALA A 487 16.58 13.51 -15.28
C ALA A 487 15.78 14.72 -15.79
N ILE A 488 14.48 14.78 -15.48
CA ILE A 488 13.62 15.93 -15.82
C ILE A 488 14.10 17.18 -15.09
N ALA A 489 14.45 17.08 -13.80
CA ALA A 489 14.92 18.22 -13.02
C ALA A 489 16.27 18.76 -13.54
N VAL A 490 17.25 17.90 -13.80
CA VAL A 490 18.54 18.31 -14.37
C VAL A 490 18.35 18.87 -15.78
N PHE A 491 17.47 18.28 -16.59
CA PHE A 491 17.17 18.81 -17.92
C PHE A 491 16.48 20.18 -17.84
N ALA A 492 15.54 20.38 -16.93
CA ALA A 492 14.91 21.68 -16.69
C ALA A 492 15.92 22.72 -16.20
N ALA A 493 16.81 22.33 -15.28
CA ALA A 493 17.90 23.16 -14.79
C ALA A 493 18.87 23.59 -15.91
N LEU A 494 19.26 22.65 -16.77
CA LEU A 494 20.09 22.88 -17.96
C LEU A 494 19.43 23.91 -18.91
N ASN A 495 18.12 23.82 -19.10
CA ASN A 495 17.41 24.79 -19.92
C ASN A 495 17.42 26.18 -19.24
N LEU A 496 17.19 26.25 -17.93
CA LEU A 496 17.21 27.52 -17.18
C LEU A 496 18.61 28.14 -17.08
N SER A 497 19.68 27.34 -16.99
CA SER A 497 21.07 27.79 -16.87
C SER A 497 21.56 28.54 -18.12
N PHE A 498 21.04 28.19 -19.30
CA PHE A 498 21.35 28.88 -20.57
C PHE A 498 20.31 29.89 -21.04
N THR A 499 19.14 29.95 -20.41
CA THR A 499 18.06 30.88 -20.78
C THR A 499 17.79 31.91 -19.68
N PHE A 500 17.20 31.49 -18.56
CA PHE A 500 16.76 32.34 -17.47
C PHE A 500 17.94 32.99 -16.72
N ALA A 501 18.98 32.21 -16.39
CA ALA A 501 20.11 32.74 -15.61
C ALA A 501 20.88 33.86 -16.34
N PRO A 502 21.27 33.73 -17.63
CA PRO A 502 21.90 34.82 -18.39
C PRO A 502 20.97 36.01 -18.63
N ALA A 503 19.68 35.76 -18.87
CA ALA A 503 18.68 36.81 -19.05
C ALA A 503 18.58 37.70 -17.81
N LEU A 504 18.49 37.08 -16.63
CA LEU A 504 18.39 37.78 -15.36
C LEU A 504 19.74 38.41 -14.94
N ALA A 505 20.85 37.73 -15.22
CA ALA A 505 22.20 38.26 -15.02
C ALA A 505 22.42 39.57 -15.79
N SER A 506 21.98 39.65 -17.05
CA SER A 506 22.07 40.87 -17.88
C SER A 506 21.27 42.07 -17.33
N LEU A 507 20.30 41.80 -16.44
CA LEU A 507 19.41 42.81 -15.87
C LEU A 507 19.88 43.24 -14.47
N ILE A 508 20.31 42.28 -13.64
CA ILE A 508 20.58 42.49 -12.22
C ILE A 508 22.08 42.70 -11.94
N LEU A 509 22.99 42.07 -12.68
CA LEU A 509 24.43 42.23 -12.44
C LEU A 509 24.88 43.66 -12.74
N THR A 510 25.79 44.17 -11.91
CA THR A 510 26.43 45.49 -12.11
C THR A 510 27.92 45.39 -11.90
N SER A 511 28.68 46.16 -12.66
CA SER A 511 30.08 46.44 -12.38
C SER A 511 30.19 47.32 -11.13
N LYS A 512 30.51 46.71 -9.99
CA LYS A 512 31.08 47.42 -8.84
C LYS A 512 32.59 47.19 -8.85
N ILE A 513 33.35 48.26 -9.04
CA ILE A 513 34.81 48.28 -8.92
C ILE A 513 35.12 48.09 -7.43
N GLY A 514 35.53 46.89 -7.02
CA GLY A 514 35.94 46.60 -5.63
C GLY A 514 35.51 45.26 -5.03
N ALA A 515 34.87 44.35 -5.76
CA ALA A 515 34.63 43.00 -5.24
C ALA A 515 35.96 42.21 -5.21
N LYS A 516 36.65 42.26 -4.06
CA LYS A 516 37.70 41.30 -3.74
C LYS A 516 37.08 39.91 -3.64
N ASP A 517 37.82 38.87 -4.04
CA ASP A 517 37.45 37.48 -3.77
C ASP A 517 36.93 37.32 -2.34
N SER A 518 35.95 36.43 -2.14
CA SER A 518 35.44 36.09 -0.81
C SER A 518 36.62 35.87 0.16
N ILE A 519 36.54 36.43 1.37
CA ILE A 519 37.60 36.32 2.38
C ILE A 519 37.96 34.84 2.62
N LEU A 520 36.95 33.97 2.54
CA LEU A 520 37.09 32.53 2.61
C LEU A 520 37.91 31.95 1.43
N MET A 521 37.57 32.34 0.20
CA MET A 521 38.28 31.89 -1.02
C MET A 521 39.74 32.32 -1.00
N ARG A 522 40.05 33.50 -0.46
CA ARG A 522 41.43 33.95 -0.31
C ARG A 522 42.22 33.06 0.66
N GLY A 523 41.62 32.70 1.80
CA GLY A 523 42.21 31.76 2.76
C GLY A 523 42.39 30.35 2.19
N LEU A 524 41.37 29.81 1.52
CA LEU A 524 41.42 28.52 0.84
C LEU A 524 42.50 28.49 -0.25
N SER A 525 42.61 29.55 -1.06
CA SER A 525 43.64 29.63 -2.11
C SER A 525 45.07 29.67 -1.56
N PHE A 526 45.26 30.29 -0.38
CA PHE A 526 46.55 30.36 0.29
C PHE A 526 46.99 28.97 0.80
N LEU A 527 46.04 28.14 1.25
CA LEU A 527 46.31 26.77 1.67
C LEU A 527 46.44 25.80 0.47
N TYR A 528 45.62 25.99 -0.56
CA TYR A 528 45.56 25.12 -1.73
C TYR A 528 46.84 25.18 -2.59
N ARG A 529 47.37 26.37 -2.86
CA ARG A 529 48.58 26.55 -3.69
C ARG A 529 49.79 25.74 -3.22
N PRO A 530 50.25 25.83 -1.95
CA PRO A 530 51.40 25.05 -1.49
C PRO A 530 51.13 23.54 -1.48
N ILE A 531 49.88 23.11 -1.21
CA ILE A 531 49.50 21.69 -1.29
C ILE A 531 49.59 21.19 -2.72
N LEU A 532 49.09 21.95 -3.70
CA LEU A 532 49.16 21.62 -5.12
C LEU A 532 50.63 21.53 -5.59
N ASP A 533 51.46 22.50 -5.23
CA ASP A 533 52.89 22.51 -5.58
C ASP A 533 53.63 21.31 -4.96
N ALA A 534 53.32 20.97 -3.70
CA ALA A 534 53.83 19.76 -3.05
C ALA A 534 53.36 18.48 -3.76
N THR A 535 52.09 18.44 -4.17
CA THR A 535 51.49 17.31 -4.88
C THR A 535 52.20 17.06 -6.20
N TYR A 536 52.49 18.10 -6.98
CA TYR A 536 53.22 17.96 -8.24
C TYR A 536 54.65 17.46 -8.06
N LYS A 537 55.35 17.91 -7.01
CA LYS A 537 56.71 17.45 -6.68
C LYS A 537 56.75 15.98 -6.26
N LEU A 538 55.71 15.52 -5.56
CA LEU A 538 55.58 14.16 -5.00
C LEU A 538 54.71 13.22 -5.85
N ARG A 539 54.45 13.54 -7.13
CA ARG A 539 53.51 12.79 -8.01
C ARG A 539 53.75 11.28 -8.05
N TRP A 540 55.02 10.86 -8.00
CA TRP A 540 55.41 9.45 -8.04
C TRP A 540 55.08 8.68 -6.76
N ILE A 541 54.82 9.37 -5.65
CA ILE A 541 54.34 8.80 -4.38
C ILE A 541 52.82 8.88 -4.31
N ILE A 542 52.25 10.01 -4.74
CA ILE A 542 50.81 10.28 -4.63
C ILE A 542 49.97 9.36 -5.52
N ILE A 543 50.42 9.09 -6.76
CA ILE A 543 49.71 8.17 -7.66
C ILE A 543 49.60 6.76 -7.05
N PRO A 544 50.69 6.10 -6.59
CA PRO A 544 50.59 4.83 -5.89
C PRO A 544 49.71 4.87 -4.65
N VAL A 545 49.80 5.92 -3.83
CA VAL A 545 48.97 6.07 -2.63
C VAL A 545 47.49 6.17 -2.98
N ALA A 546 47.13 6.92 -4.03
CA ALA A 546 45.77 7.01 -4.51
C ALA A 546 45.26 5.66 -5.03
N VAL A 547 46.07 4.94 -5.80
CA VAL A 547 45.73 3.58 -6.27
C VAL A 547 45.58 2.60 -5.10
N ALA A 548 46.46 2.68 -4.11
CA ALA A 548 46.38 1.87 -2.90
C ALA A 548 45.10 2.18 -2.09
N LEU A 549 44.74 3.46 -1.96
CA LEU A 549 43.48 3.87 -1.32
C LEU A 549 42.26 3.33 -2.06
N VAL A 550 42.26 3.36 -3.40
CA VAL A 550 41.18 2.75 -4.20
C VAL A 550 41.13 1.24 -3.98
N ALA A 551 42.27 0.55 -4.02
CA ALA A 551 42.33 -0.90 -3.79
C ALA A 551 41.86 -1.29 -2.38
N VAL A 552 42.26 -0.51 -1.36
CA VAL A 552 41.79 -0.68 0.01
C VAL A 552 40.28 -0.43 0.09
N SER A 553 39.77 0.61 -0.56
CA SER A 553 38.33 0.90 -0.60
C SER A 553 37.53 -0.24 -1.24
N ILE A 554 38.02 -0.82 -2.34
CA ILE A 554 37.42 -1.99 -2.99
C ILE A 554 37.44 -3.20 -2.04
N ALA A 555 38.55 -3.42 -1.33
CA ALA A 555 38.68 -4.51 -0.36
C ALA A 555 37.72 -4.36 0.84
N PHE A 556 37.47 -3.13 1.30
CA PHE A 556 36.45 -2.86 2.31
C PHE A 556 35.02 -2.99 1.75
N PHE A 557 34.77 -2.51 0.53
CA PHE A 557 33.47 -2.63 -0.12
C PHE A 557 33.03 -4.09 -0.27
N GLY A 558 33.95 -5.00 -0.62
CA GLY A 558 33.67 -6.43 -0.73
C GLY A 558 33.30 -7.13 0.60
N ARG A 559 33.43 -6.46 1.74
CA ARG A 559 33.01 -6.97 3.07
C ARG A 559 31.63 -6.50 3.51
N HIS A 560 31.02 -5.55 2.80
CA HIS A 560 29.68 -5.08 3.13
C HIS A 560 28.62 -6.06 2.63
N GLY A 561 27.54 -6.22 3.41
CA GLY A 561 26.37 -7.00 2.99
C GLY A 561 25.58 -6.30 1.89
N ALA A 562 24.73 -7.08 1.21
CA ALA A 562 23.79 -6.57 0.21
C ALA A 562 22.37 -6.74 0.74
N VAL A 563 21.53 -5.74 0.52
CA VAL A 563 20.09 -5.77 0.77
C VAL A 563 19.37 -5.35 -0.49
N PHE A 564 18.18 -5.90 -0.74
CA PHE A 564 17.40 -5.59 -1.94
C PHE A 564 16.95 -4.12 -1.95
N LEU A 565 16.31 -3.69 -0.87
CA LEU A 565 15.86 -2.32 -0.64
C LEU A 565 16.04 -1.97 0.85
N PRO A 566 16.37 -0.71 1.18
CA PRO A 566 16.35 -0.27 2.57
C PRO A 566 14.92 -0.30 3.11
N GLN A 567 14.77 -0.68 4.38
CA GLN A 567 13.48 -0.65 5.05
C GLN A 567 13.05 0.80 5.28
N LEU A 568 11.85 1.14 4.81
CA LEU A 568 11.21 2.44 5.05
C LEU A 568 10.50 2.37 6.39
N GLY A 569 10.68 3.36 7.26
CA GLY A 569 9.98 3.42 8.54
C GLY A 569 8.55 3.94 8.36
N GLU A 570 7.55 3.13 8.66
CA GLU A 570 6.12 3.45 8.51
C GLU A 570 5.47 4.02 9.79
N GLY A 571 6.24 4.13 10.88
CA GLY A 571 5.73 4.61 12.18
C GLY A 571 4.76 3.64 12.88
N SER A 572 4.57 2.45 12.33
CA SER A 572 3.72 1.38 12.86
C SER A 572 4.32 0.01 12.55
N TYR A 573 3.96 -1.00 13.32
CA TYR A 573 4.37 -2.38 13.08
C TYR A 573 3.20 -3.25 12.67
N ALA A 574 3.47 -4.26 11.86
CA ALA A 574 2.55 -5.32 11.54
C ALA A 574 3.18 -6.66 11.96
N PHE A 575 2.48 -7.41 12.81
CA PHE A 575 2.89 -8.71 13.30
C PHE A 575 1.97 -9.77 12.71
N HIS A 576 2.58 -10.75 12.05
CA HIS A 576 1.90 -11.94 11.62
C HIS A 576 2.01 -13.00 12.73
N MET A 577 0.92 -13.23 13.44
CA MET A 577 0.90 -14.23 14.51
C MET A 577 0.36 -15.55 13.95
N ILE A 578 1.23 -16.55 13.83
CA ILE A 578 0.95 -17.85 13.25
C ILE A 578 0.76 -18.86 14.37
N ARG A 579 -0.39 -19.54 14.37
CA ARG A 579 -0.75 -20.62 15.30
C ARG A 579 -0.73 -21.97 14.57
N PRO A 580 -0.72 -23.10 15.31
CA PRO A 580 -0.89 -24.42 14.72
C PRO A 580 -2.14 -24.51 13.84
N VAL A 581 -2.05 -25.21 12.72
CA VAL A 581 -3.10 -25.26 11.68
C VAL A 581 -4.44 -25.85 12.16
N ASN A 582 -4.44 -26.61 13.25
CA ASN A 582 -5.61 -27.27 13.83
C ASN A 582 -6.33 -26.43 14.91
N VAL A 583 -5.88 -25.20 15.15
CA VAL A 583 -6.49 -24.31 16.16
C VAL A 583 -7.90 -23.90 15.74
N SER A 584 -8.81 -23.82 16.71
CA SER A 584 -10.15 -23.28 16.47
C SER A 584 -10.12 -21.75 16.42
N LEU A 585 -11.01 -21.13 15.65
CA LEU A 585 -11.14 -19.66 15.62
C LEU A 585 -11.38 -19.06 17.01
N THR A 586 -12.14 -19.76 17.86
CA THR A 586 -12.38 -19.34 19.25
C THR A 586 -11.08 -19.27 20.05
N GLN A 587 -10.23 -20.29 19.94
CA GLN A 587 -8.94 -20.32 20.63
C GLN A 587 -7.97 -19.28 20.05
N SER A 588 -7.93 -19.12 18.71
CA SER A 588 -7.13 -18.07 18.07
C SER A 588 -7.51 -16.69 18.57
N LEU A 589 -8.81 -16.43 18.69
CA LEU A 589 -9.34 -15.17 19.20
C LEU A 589 -8.98 -14.92 20.67
N GLU A 590 -9.01 -15.95 21.52
CA GLU A 590 -8.58 -15.82 22.92
C GLU A 590 -7.10 -15.50 23.04
N LEU A 591 -6.25 -16.21 22.29
CA LEU A 591 -4.81 -15.93 22.23
C LEU A 591 -4.54 -14.51 21.72
N GLN A 592 -5.26 -14.08 20.68
CA GLN A 592 -5.16 -12.74 20.14
C GLN A 592 -5.53 -11.67 21.18
N LYS A 593 -6.64 -11.88 21.92
CA LYS A 593 -7.07 -10.95 22.97
C LYS A 593 -6.06 -10.84 24.10
N ILE A 594 -5.34 -11.91 24.43
CA ILE A 594 -4.26 -11.91 25.43
C ILE A 594 -3.06 -11.14 24.88
N ALA A 595 -2.63 -11.43 23.64
CA ALA A 595 -1.51 -10.75 23.01
C ALA A 595 -1.72 -9.23 22.92
N GLU A 596 -2.90 -8.78 22.48
CA GLU A 596 -3.23 -7.35 22.42
C GLU A 596 -3.20 -6.67 23.79
N LYS A 597 -3.71 -7.32 24.85
CA LYS A 597 -3.67 -6.78 26.21
C LYS A 597 -2.25 -6.64 26.73
N VAL A 598 -1.40 -7.64 26.47
CA VAL A 598 0.01 -7.61 26.83
C VAL A 598 0.74 -6.48 26.11
N LEU A 599 0.48 -6.28 24.83
CA LEU A 599 1.06 -5.19 24.06
C LEU A 599 0.61 -3.82 24.57
N LEU A 600 -0.65 -3.68 24.98
CA LEU A 600 -1.16 -2.43 25.55
C LEU A 600 -0.54 -2.05 26.92
N GLU A 601 0.17 -2.97 27.58
CA GLU A 601 0.95 -2.63 28.79
C GLU A 601 2.17 -1.76 28.44
N LEU A 602 2.63 -1.79 27.18
CA LEU A 602 3.73 -0.97 26.70
C LEU A 602 3.25 0.47 26.44
N PRO A 603 3.85 1.48 27.10
CA PRO A 603 3.40 2.87 27.01
C PRO A 603 3.61 3.52 25.63
N GLU A 604 4.50 2.98 24.79
CA GLU A 604 4.76 3.44 23.42
C GLU A 604 3.60 3.13 22.47
N ILE A 605 2.76 2.14 22.81
CA ILE A 605 1.67 1.67 21.96
C ILE A 605 0.41 2.52 22.19
N SER A 606 -0.22 2.95 21.09
CA SER A 606 -1.47 3.72 21.09
C SER A 606 -2.67 2.78 21.15
N HIS A 607 -2.74 1.86 20.20
CA HIS A 607 -3.77 0.84 20.11
C HIS A 607 -3.26 -0.32 19.25
N VAL A 608 -3.87 -1.49 19.45
CA VAL A 608 -3.56 -2.70 18.68
C VAL A 608 -4.86 -3.25 18.14
N PHE A 609 -4.88 -3.55 16.86
CA PHE A 609 -6.03 -4.18 16.23
C PHE A 609 -5.57 -5.31 15.32
N SER A 610 -6.42 -6.32 15.17
CA SER A 610 -6.07 -7.50 14.40
C SER A 610 -7.22 -8.03 13.58
N ARG A 611 -6.84 -8.66 12.46
CA ARG A 611 -7.72 -9.45 11.61
C ARG A 611 -7.25 -10.89 11.66
N ILE A 612 -8.14 -11.79 12.05
CA ILE A 612 -7.91 -13.23 12.14
C ILE A 612 -8.66 -13.90 10.99
N GLY A 613 -7.99 -14.77 10.24
CA GLY A 613 -8.62 -15.51 9.15
C GLY A 613 -9.09 -14.64 7.98
N THR A 614 -10.12 -15.10 7.26
CA THR A 614 -10.57 -14.51 5.99
C THR A 614 -11.71 -13.50 6.22
N SER A 615 -11.63 -12.35 5.53
CA SER A 615 -12.71 -11.33 5.49
C SER A 615 -13.89 -11.76 4.61
N GLU A 616 -14.99 -11.01 4.62
CA GLU A 616 -16.17 -11.28 3.78
C GLU A 616 -15.83 -11.35 2.28
N VAL A 617 -15.16 -10.33 1.76
CA VAL A 617 -14.57 -10.39 0.43
C VAL A 617 -13.21 -11.05 0.62
N ALA A 618 -13.07 -12.28 0.15
CA ALA A 618 -11.84 -13.05 0.26
C ALA A 618 -10.72 -12.49 -0.65
N THR A 619 -10.32 -11.23 -0.47
CA THR A 619 -9.16 -10.61 -1.14
C THR A 619 -7.87 -11.15 -0.57
N ASP A 620 -7.89 -11.49 0.73
CA ASP A 620 -6.79 -12.07 1.49
C ASP A 620 -7.33 -13.28 2.31
N PRO A 621 -7.31 -14.50 1.74
CA PRO A 621 -7.90 -15.68 2.35
C PRO A 621 -6.95 -16.35 3.35
N MET A 622 -6.77 -15.73 4.51
CA MET A 622 -5.97 -16.30 5.59
C MET A 622 -6.73 -17.40 6.36
N GLY A 623 -5.99 -18.39 6.85
CA GLY A 623 -6.54 -19.42 7.73
C GLY A 623 -6.87 -18.86 9.12
N VAL A 624 -7.80 -19.51 9.84
CA VAL A 624 -8.19 -19.11 11.21
C VAL A 624 -7.04 -19.21 12.22
N ASN A 625 -5.95 -19.88 11.86
CA ASN A 625 -4.73 -19.98 12.64
C ASN A 625 -3.81 -18.74 12.50
N VAL A 626 -4.05 -17.91 11.50
CA VAL A 626 -3.23 -16.74 11.16
C VAL A 626 -3.97 -15.47 11.55
N SER A 627 -3.24 -14.50 12.10
CA SER A 627 -3.75 -13.16 12.35
C SER A 627 -2.77 -12.07 11.97
N ASP A 628 -3.26 -11.09 11.22
CA ASP A 628 -2.58 -9.84 10.91
C ASP A 628 -2.85 -8.88 12.06
N THR A 629 -1.82 -8.58 12.85
CA THR A 629 -1.90 -7.67 13.99
C THR A 629 -1.17 -6.38 13.69
N TYR A 630 -1.89 -5.26 13.73
CA TYR A 630 -1.35 -3.94 13.51
C TYR A 630 -1.14 -3.26 14.85
N ILE A 631 0.10 -2.85 15.11
CA ILE A 631 0.51 -2.18 16.33
C ILE A 631 0.76 -0.72 15.97
N MET A 632 -0.19 0.13 16.34
CA MET A 632 -0.13 1.56 16.09
C MET A 632 0.59 2.23 17.26
N LEU A 633 1.69 2.92 16.97
CA LEU A 633 2.51 3.58 17.96
C LEU A 633 1.95 4.97 18.28
N ARG A 634 2.27 5.49 19.46
CA ARG A 634 2.05 6.90 19.78
C ARG A 634 3.09 7.75 19.07
N ASP A 635 2.80 9.04 18.95
CA ASP A 635 3.77 10.02 18.48
C ASP A 635 5.08 9.89 19.26
N ARG A 636 6.20 9.91 18.55
CA ARG A 636 7.54 9.77 19.15
C ARG A 636 7.86 10.83 20.20
N LYS A 637 7.12 11.94 20.21
CA LYS A 637 7.20 13.00 21.23
C LYS A 637 6.67 12.55 22.58
N ASP A 638 5.68 11.67 22.59
CA ASP A 638 4.95 11.20 23.78
C ASP A 638 5.52 9.91 24.36
N TRP A 639 6.58 9.37 23.76
CA TRP A 639 7.23 8.17 24.27
C TRP A 639 7.89 8.44 25.63
N PRO A 640 7.81 7.48 26.58
CA PRO A 640 8.50 7.59 27.85
C PRO A 640 10.00 7.80 27.63
N ASN A 641 10.61 8.57 28.51
CA ASN A 641 12.05 8.82 28.50
C ASN A 641 12.64 8.59 29.90
N PRO A 642 12.60 7.35 30.42
CA PRO A 642 12.99 7.06 31.79
C PRO A 642 14.47 7.38 32.09
N ASP A 643 15.37 7.30 31.10
CA ASP A 643 16.83 7.49 31.28
C ASP A 643 17.45 8.60 30.40
N GLY A 644 16.64 9.49 29.81
CA GLY A 644 17.12 10.51 28.86
C GLY A 644 17.48 9.97 27.46
N LYS A 645 17.34 8.65 27.24
CA LYS A 645 17.40 7.99 25.94
C LYS A 645 16.02 7.48 25.56
N LYS A 646 15.47 8.00 24.47
CA LYS A 646 14.28 7.40 23.83
C LYS A 646 14.68 6.07 23.22
N GLU A 647 13.84 5.05 23.38
CA GLU A 647 14.06 3.78 22.71
C GLU A 647 14.15 3.97 21.19
N SER A 648 15.00 3.18 20.55
CA SER A 648 15.02 3.08 19.09
C SER A 648 13.86 2.20 18.63
N TYR A 649 13.43 2.39 17.39
CA TYR A 649 12.45 1.50 16.76
C TYR A 649 12.93 0.03 16.78
N GLU A 650 14.22 -0.21 16.58
CA GLU A 650 14.79 -1.57 16.65
C GLU A 650 14.71 -2.17 18.06
N SER A 651 15.05 -1.38 19.10
CA SER A 651 14.96 -1.81 20.50
C SER A 651 13.52 -2.08 20.95
N LEU A 652 12.58 -1.26 20.50
CA LEU A 652 11.17 -1.46 20.78
C LEU A 652 10.65 -2.74 20.11
N LEU A 653 11.07 -3.00 18.86
CA LEU A 653 10.69 -4.22 18.16
C LEU A 653 11.20 -5.48 18.89
N GLU A 654 12.46 -5.46 19.33
CA GLU A 654 13.04 -6.55 20.12
C GLU A 654 12.29 -6.75 21.44
N THR A 655 11.93 -5.65 22.12
CA THR A 655 11.14 -5.67 23.37
C THR A 655 9.74 -6.24 23.14
N ILE A 656 9.06 -5.85 22.06
CA ILE A 656 7.74 -6.37 21.69
C ILE A 656 7.82 -7.88 21.44
N THR A 657 8.78 -8.32 20.60
CA THR A 657 8.94 -9.74 20.27
C THR A 657 9.23 -10.56 21.51
N GLN A 658 10.19 -10.14 22.34
CA GLN A 658 10.52 -10.83 23.58
C GLN A 658 9.31 -10.89 24.54
N THR A 659 8.58 -9.79 24.69
CA THR A 659 7.39 -9.74 25.57
C THR A 659 6.31 -10.71 25.09
N LEU A 660 6.09 -10.82 23.77
CA LEU A 660 5.13 -11.74 23.18
C LEU A 660 5.54 -13.20 23.34
N GLU A 661 6.83 -13.51 23.13
CA GLU A 661 7.38 -14.86 23.33
C GLU A 661 7.28 -15.33 24.79
N GLU A 662 7.55 -14.43 25.74
CA GLU A 662 7.52 -14.75 27.17
C GLU A 662 6.09 -14.89 27.72
N LYS A 663 5.18 -13.96 27.37
CA LYS A 663 3.84 -13.89 27.97
C LYS A 663 2.78 -14.67 27.20
N VAL A 664 2.96 -14.92 25.90
CA VAL A 664 1.98 -15.62 25.06
C VAL A 664 2.66 -16.71 24.23
N PRO A 665 3.16 -17.79 24.88
CA PRO A 665 3.83 -18.87 24.18
C PRO A 665 2.86 -19.66 23.28
N GLY A 666 3.41 -20.38 22.29
CA GLY A 666 2.66 -21.26 21.41
C GLY A 666 2.21 -20.63 20.08
N GLN A 667 2.82 -19.50 19.70
CA GLN A 667 2.62 -18.81 18.43
C GLN A 667 3.99 -18.41 17.88
N THR A 668 4.13 -18.42 16.55
CA THR A 668 5.27 -17.81 15.86
C THR A 668 4.92 -16.38 15.48
N TYR A 669 5.84 -15.45 15.67
CA TYR A 669 5.66 -14.03 15.38
C TYR A 669 6.56 -13.64 14.20
N LEU A 670 5.99 -13.18 13.09
CA LEU A 670 6.77 -12.54 12.02
C LEU A 670 6.55 -11.04 12.09
N ALA A 671 7.59 -10.32 12.47
CA ALA A 671 7.60 -8.87 12.52
C ALA A 671 7.76 -8.26 11.12
N SER A 672 6.96 -7.24 10.83
CA SER A 672 7.01 -6.46 9.60
C SER A 672 6.39 -5.08 9.83
N GLN A 673 6.10 -4.38 8.74
CA GLN A 673 5.39 -3.11 8.71
C GLN A 673 4.18 -3.22 7.77
N PRO A 674 3.11 -2.44 7.95
CA PRO A 674 1.86 -2.63 7.19
C PRO A 674 2.02 -2.67 5.67
N ILE A 675 2.70 -1.69 5.08
CA ILE A 675 2.95 -1.61 3.63
C ILE A 675 3.99 -2.67 3.22
N GLN A 676 5.06 -2.84 4.00
CA GLN A 676 6.08 -3.87 3.72
C GLN A 676 5.49 -5.29 3.70
N MET A 677 4.60 -5.61 4.64
CA MET A 677 3.93 -6.92 4.73
C MET A 677 3.08 -7.17 3.48
N ARG A 678 2.27 -6.20 3.06
CA ARG A 678 1.47 -6.29 1.84
C ARG A 678 2.34 -6.34 0.58
N PHE A 679 3.45 -5.62 0.58
CA PHE A 679 4.41 -5.63 -0.52
C PHE A 679 5.03 -7.02 -0.71
N ASN A 680 5.57 -7.63 0.35
CA ASN A 680 6.15 -8.97 0.29
C ASN A 680 5.12 -10.00 -0.23
N GLU A 681 3.90 -9.94 0.32
CA GLU A 681 2.80 -10.82 -0.05
C GLU A 681 2.44 -10.74 -1.54
N LEU A 682 2.36 -9.54 -2.10
CA LEU A 682 1.97 -9.35 -3.50
C LEU A 682 3.05 -9.80 -4.49
N LEU A 683 4.33 -9.66 -4.14
CA LEU A 683 5.42 -10.11 -4.99
C LEU A 683 5.51 -11.63 -5.04
N GLU A 684 5.78 -12.25 -3.90
CA GLU A 684 6.18 -13.64 -3.84
C GLU A 684 5.06 -14.58 -3.38
N GLY A 685 3.93 -14.03 -2.92
CA GLY A 685 2.83 -14.79 -2.31
C GLY A 685 3.12 -15.17 -0.86
N THR A 686 4.16 -14.58 -0.26
CA THR A 686 4.63 -14.85 1.10
C THR A 686 5.02 -13.54 1.77
N ARG A 687 4.87 -13.46 3.09
CA ARG A 687 5.12 -12.23 3.86
C ARG A 687 6.56 -12.15 4.40
N ALA A 688 7.31 -13.23 4.30
CA ALA A 688 8.71 -13.29 4.71
C ALA A 688 9.64 -12.63 3.67
N ASP A 689 10.78 -12.12 4.13
CA ASP A 689 11.77 -11.47 3.25
C ASP A 689 12.49 -12.48 2.33
N VAL A 690 12.57 -13.75 2.73
CA VAL A 690 13.14 -14.84 1.94
C VAL A 690 12.22 -16.05 2.01
N ALA A 691 11.87 -16.63 0.86
CA ALA A 691 11.04 -17.82 0.76
C ALA A 691 11.66 -18.90 -0.11
N ILE A 692 11.48 -20.16 0.30
CA ILE A 692 11.95 -21.33 -0.43
C ILE A 692 10.73 -22.15 -0.83
N LYS A 693 10.51 -22.25 -2.15
CA LYS A 693 9.35 -22.94 -2.72
C LYS A 693 9.74 -24.36 -3.14
N VAL A 694 9.04 -25.35 -2.60
CA VAL A 694 9.21 -26.78 -2.95
C VAL A 694 8.04 -27.19 -3.84
N PHE A 695 8.34 -27.64 -5.06
CA PHE A 695 7.34 -28.05 -6.03
C PHE A 695 7.40 -29.56 -6.28
N GLY A 696 6.23 -30.18 -6.35
CA GLY A 696 6.09 -31.60 -6.66
C GLY A 696 4.61 -32.03 -6.62
N PRO A 697 4.25 -33.14 -7.28
CA PRO A 697 2.87 -33.63 -7.32
C PRO A 697 2.43 -34.30 -6.00
N ASP A 698 3.37 -34.68 -5.14
CA ASP A 698 3.11 -35.35 -3.85
C ASP A 698 3.32 -34.38 -2.68
N LEU A 699 2.23 -34.04 -2.01
CA LEU A 699 2.23 -33.11 -0.88
C LEU A 699 3.05 -33.65 0.31
N GLU A 700 3.00 -34.95 0.59
CA GLU A 700 3.69 -35.55 1.74
C GLU A 700 5.21 -35.54 1.54
N ALA A 701 5.66 -35.85 0.31
CA ALA A 701 7.06 -35.74 -0.07
C ALA A 701 7.54 -34.28 0.03
N ASN A 702 6.77 -33.33 -0.51
CA ASN A 702 7.11 -31.90 -0.45
C ASN A 702 7.23 -31.39 1.01
N MET A 703 6.30 -31.78 1.89
CA MET A 703 6.32 -31.41 3.30
C MET A 703 7.53 -31.99 4.03
N THR A 704 7.91 -33.22 3.72
CA THR A 704 9.10 -33.86 4.31
C THR A 704 10.37 -33.12 3.91
N THR A 705 10.50 -32.76 2.63
CA THR A 705 11.62 -31.96 2.12
C THR A 705 11.63 -30.56 2.73
N ALA A 706 10.49 -29.89 2.82
CA ALA A 706 10.38 -28.56 3.42
C ALA A 706 10.81 -28.54 4.91
N LYS A 707 10.44 -29.55 5.69
CA LYS A 707 10.91 -29.70 7.10
C LYS A 707 12.42 -29.94 7.21
N ALA A 708 12.98 -30.74 6.30
CA ALA A 708 14.42 -30.95 6.25
C ALA A 708 15.17 -29.64 5.91
N ILE A 709 14.62 -28.83 4.99
CA ILE A 709 15.13 -27.50 4.66
C ILE A 709 15.03 -26.57 5.87
N GLN A 710 13.88 -26.48 6.53
CA GLN A 710 13.67 -25.66 7.73
C GLN A 710 14.73 -25.96 8.80
N THR A 711 14.93 -27.24 9.12
CA THR A 711 15.91 -27.68 10.15
C THR A 711 17.34 -27.29 9.77
N SER A 712 17.67 -27.35 8.48
CA SER A 712 19.00 -26.99 7.97
C SER A 712 19.24 -25.48 8.03
N ILE A 713 18.20 -24.67 7.80
CA ILE A 713 18.29 -23.20 7.75
C ILE A 713 18.29 -22.56 9.13
N GLN A 714 17.61 -23.16 10.11
CA GLN A 714 17.63 -22.69 11.50
C GLN A 714 19.05 -22.59 12.10
N GLY A 715 20.01 -23.36 11.59
CA GLY A 715 21.42 -23.30 11.99
C GLY A 715 22.26 -22.24 11.28
N VAL A 716 21.71 -21.54 10.28
CA VAL A 716 22.43 -20.55 9.48
C VAL A 716 22.45 -19.21 10.22
N SER A 717 23.64 -18.65 10.44
CA SER A 717 23.77 -17.32 11.05
C SER A 717 23.07 -16.26 10.21
N GLY A 718 22.11 -15.54 10.81
CA GLY A 718 21.28 -14.55 10.12
C GLY A 718 19.93 -15.08 9.61
N ALA A 719 19.67 -16.38 9.72
CA ALA A 719 18.30 -16.88 9.62
C ALA A 719 17.52 -16.41 10.85
N GLY A 720 16.59 -15.47 10.66
CA GLY A 720 15.65 -15.05 11.70
C GLY A 720 14.61 -16.14 11.96
N ASP A 721 13.33 -15.75 11.92
CA ASP A 721 12.22 -16.67 12.20
C ASP A 721 11.95 -17.61 11.00
N VAL A 722 12.49 -18.83 11.04
CA VAL A 722 12.29 -19.84 9.99
C VAL A 722 11.02 -20.65 10.25
N GLU A 723 9.93 -20.23 9.61
CA GLU A 723 8.62 -20.88 9.70
C GLU A 723 8.28 -21.70 8.44
N LEU A 724 7.52 -22.77 8.63
CA LEU A 724 7.01 -23.60 7.54
C LEU A 724 5.52 -23.31 7.34
N GLU A 725 5.16 -22.74 6.19
CA GLU A 725 3.79 -22.23 5.93
C GLU A 725 2.68 -23.29 6.08
N LEU A 726 2.98 -24.54 5.73
CA LEU A 726 2.06 -25.69 5.83
C LEU A 726 2.47 -26.63 6.97
N ALA A 727 2.41 -26.17 8.22
CA ALA A 727 2.83 -26.93 9.41
C ALA A 727 1.84 -28.07 9.81
N GLY A 728 1.40 -28.88 8.86
CA GLY A 728 0.52 -30.03 9.06
C GLY A 728 -0.80 -29.94 8.30
N THR A 729 -1.62 -30.99 8.43
CA THR A 729 -2.99 -31.03 7.94
C THR A 729 -3.97 -30.80 9.08
N SER A 730 -5.10 -30.15 8.80
CA SER A 730 -6.19 -30.06 9.78
C SER A 730 -6.83 -31.44 9.99
N PRO A 731 -7.23 -31.79 11.23
CA PRO A 731 -7.95 -33.04 11.47
C PRO A 731 -9.31 -33.01 10.75
N VAL A 732 -9.65 -34.10 10.04
CA VAL A 732 -10.91 -34.23 9.30
C VAL A 732 -11.72 -35.41 9.86
N LEU A 733 -12.97 -35.15 10.26
CA LEU A 733 -13.92 -36.21 10.55
C LEU A 733 -14.53 -36.72 9.25
N ARG A 734 -14.06 -37.86 8.75
CA ARG A 734 -14.58 -38.48 7.52
C ARG A 734 -15.72 -39.45 7.86
N ILE A 735 -16.90 -39.18 7.34
CA ILE A 735 -18.04 -40.10 7.38
C ILE A 735 -18.03 -40.86 6.06
N ILE A 736 -17.66 -42.14 6.08
CA ILE A 736 -17.67 -43.01 4.91
C ILE A 736 -18.91 -43.90 5.02
N PRO A 737 -19.98 -43.62 4.25
CA PRO A 737 -21.19 -44.41 4.34
C PRO A 737 -20.94 -45.84 3.83
N ASN A 738 -21.43 -46.85 4.54
CA ASN A 738 -21.36 -48.24 4.08
C ASN A 738 -22.52 -48.50 3.08
N PRO A 739 -22.23 -48.72 1.78
CA PRO A 739 -23.27 -48.88 0.78
C PRO A 739 -24.20 -50.07 1.05
N GLU A 740 -23.66 -51.18 1.55
CA GLU A 740 -24.45 -52.38 1.86
C GLU A 740 -25.43 -52.14 3.02
N ALA A 741 -24.99 -51.38 4.02
CA ALA A 741 -25.84 -51.03 5.15
C ALA A 741 -26.95 -50.05 4.76
N ILE A 742 -26.68 -49.09 3.86
CA ILE A 742 -27.68 -48.13 3.39
C ILE A 742 -28.82 -48.84 2.66
N LEU A 743 -28.51 -49.80 1.79
CA LEU A 743 -29.53 -50.55 1.03
C LEU A 743 -30.56 -51.26 1.93
N ALA A 744 -30.19 -51.60 3.17
CA ALA A 744 -31.12 -52.21 4.13
C ALA A 744 -32.19 -51.23 4.66
N TYR A 745 -31.97 -49.92 4.52
CA TYR A 745 -32.87 -48.86 5.00
C TYR A 745 -33.62 -48.13 3.88
N GLY A 746 -33.49 -48.59 2.63
CA GLY A 746 -34.07 -47.96 1.43
C GLY A 746 -33.15 -46.90 0.84
#